data_AF-A0A4Q0GS02-F1
#
_entry.id   AF-A0A4Q0GS02-F1
#
_cell.length_a   1.000
_cell.length_b   1.000
_cell.length_c   1.000
_cell.angle_alpha   90.00
_cell.angle_beta   90.00
_cell.angle_gamma   90.00
#
_symmetry.space_group_name_H-M   'P 1'
#
loop_
_entity.id
_entity.type
_entity.pdbx_description
1 polymer ?
#
loop_
_entity_poly.entity_id
_entity_poly.type
_entity_poly.pdbx_seq_one_letter_code
_entity_poly.pdbx_strand_id
1 'polypeptide(L)'
;MLETRPAAHPPTVGVAADTAAAVDAVVRAIRADPVWKEPIRGNVALPDTGAELDGVATVAGLETVKIRWRSSNGSAVSDADRRNGKDVIRKGTVTRGAANARVRLEAIVTAEGSSPVTVPIDLTVAAASASGKGAKEAYLFVYFTGDSVDGEKLRFAISDGNTALQWKDLNHAKPVLESTFGTRGLRDPFIMRSAEGDRFFLLATDLSTGRTGWGGATDRGSSYLEIWESTDLVHWGEQRHVKVSAPKAGMTWAPEASYDPTIGAYVVYWTSTMFKDAARTKADGNGPQILMSTTRDFRSFTAPVPWLKAADVPGLVRNKGMIDATVLKDGNDYFRFVKGTQAQGCASADILGQRATSLRAAGTSGEWSVIARCIGRTAGTPEVEGPSAFVANPGDTGGFRYYVWVDNYGGVGYIPLGTNSLSGDVRWTYPKTFQLPASPRHGSVLSITASEREALAARWGVSDVPSKLSPASAMSEDDASRMMGEAWVVPSVVASGTRLPAPAGAHVVWASDTPGLRDDVLTNDGAEPVTMHLTGTIVQPAGGSIVKRFKVRILGRDMRRLYAYARTPTSAHDANQPVIARSVHLALGGDGTAPIPLNDNYGVIFANGEHTGVDHVALHGIVDPSPFYFADGSLGVIGTRVQMTATADSSQTSAALVFKADPVTPGNFIELGLVDLQTTGGVVKPMAVWDSSARRYVVAWRDRASDARWTTVEDLARTQKVVTSFHPGDGGRVSRVVSTGNVGSTRSGLVATVFEHAADSARAYLPGAETAISLPVSGETANVLTHRFGRIGNTAATVDAQTIVAGDIGAAKRARVRLTYSDGSTATRGVDWDANDLRGLAKARSGTHAIRGTVRLPVYPSIFAYNRADPTIFRYDHAGIRRYLFIATDDTNNDNVGSVHLPLRMADSIAALADANGGRKLEVDLLNRTTRKDRTVEGRVIAGCYWAPELHEIGGRLSILFAPCFNPADDQSSERGDWSTVEAHVMQLREGGNPANPADWSKPAAVRKLDGAPLGRAAFPKNISLDMSYFEAGGQGYYTWSQRYLPASATLGDPLTWIAKVDPAHPARLTSEPRPIIVPDLSFEENLAEGAFATLHDGRVTLAYSSSGVSPTYVVGGVWADAHADLTDIDAWHKYGAPLQKSVPMPPDVTDYRAYEQGPGHGAFTTDPDGTMLYVYHSWGDGVGGNGRDTRVRRVHWATSGRPILDMTADEEVAPQNRTVTMMVTVKTAHE
;
A
#
# COMPACT_ATOMS: atom_id res chain seq x y z
N MET A 1 -47.24 -31.15 -32.20
CA MET A 1 -48.00 -32.41 -32.37
C MET A 1 -47.05 -33.56 -32.05
N LEU A 2 -47.56 -34.64 -31.45
CA LEU A 2 -46.87 -35.71 -30.68
C LEU A 2 -46.90 -35.39 -29.18
N GLU A 3 -47.91 -35.83 -28.43
CA GLU A 3 -48.27 -37.20 -28.02
C GLU A 3 -47.23 -37.90 -27.13
N THR A 4 -47.75 -38.29 -25.98
CA THR A 4 -47.14 -38.87 -24.79
C THR A 4 -47.34 -40.38 -24.78
N ARG A 5 -46.34 -41.15 -24.27
CA ARG A 5 -46.49 -42.31 -23.37
C ARG A 5 -45.09 -42.85 -22.94
N PRO A 6 -44.98 -43.59 -21.81
CA PRO A 6 -44.00 -43.31 -20.78
C PRO A 6 -42.84 -44.32 -20.74
N ALA A 7 -41.71 -43.84 -20.21
CA ALA A 7 -40.47 -44.59 -20.07
C ALA A 7 -40.52 -45.60 -18.91
N ALA A 8 -40.09 -46.82 -19.21
CA ALA A 8 -39.71 -47.85 -18.25
C ALA A 8 -38.43 -47.45 -17.49
N HIS A 9 -38.38 -47.81 -16.20
CA HIS A 9 -37.17 -47.72 -15.37
C HIS A 9 -36.04 -48.63 -15.90
N PRO A 10 -34.80 -48.12 -16.01
CA PRO A 10 -33.61 -48.94 -15.96
C PRO A 10 -33.09 -49.06 -14.51
N PRO A 11 -32.28 -50.09 -14.20
CA PRO A 11 -32.02 -50.53 -12.83
C PRO A 11 -31.01 -49.62 -12.10
N THR A 12 -31.24 -49.44 -10.81
CA THR A 12 -30.27 -48.90 -9.85
C THR A 12 -29.07 -49.83 -9.73
N VAL A 13 -27.92 -49.42 -10.28
CA VAL A 13 -26.62 -49.96 -9.89
C VAL A 13 -26.12 -49.10 -8.73
N GLY A 14 -26.26 -49.63 -7.51
CA GLY A 14 -25.54 -49.11 -6.36
C GLY A 14 -24.05 -49.40 -6.53
N VAL A 15 -23.23 -48.36 -6.49
CA VAL A 15 -21.78 -48.50 -6.37
C VAL A 15 -21.53 -49.11 -4.98
N ALA A 16 -21.21 -50.41 -4.93
CA ALA A 16 -20.62 -51.00 -3.74
C ALA A 16 -19.30 -50.25 -3.50
N ALA A 17 -19.22 -49.50 -2.39
CA ALA A 17 -17.94 -48.97 -1.92
C ALA A 17 -16.99 -50.16 -1.76
N ASP A 18 -15.78 -50.05 -2.26
CA ASP A 18 -14.77 -51.08 -2.05
C ASP A 18 -14.41 -51.11 -0.55
N THR A 19 -15.02 -52.04 0.19
CA THR A 19 -14.82 -52.22 1.63
C THR A 19 -13.34 -52.37 1.97
N ALA A 20 -12.53 -52.98 1.10
CA ALA A 20 -11.09 -53.10 1.32
C ALA A 20 -10.40 -51.74 1.25
N ALA A 21 -10.76 -50.89 0.27
CA ALA A 21 -10.24 -49.54 0.16
C ALA A 21 -10.61 -48.66 1.37
N ALA A 22 -11.83 -48.82 1.90
CA ALA A 22 -12.28 -48.11 3.11
C ALA A 22 -11.49 -48.56 4.37
N VAL A 23 -11.30 -49.86 4.56
CA VAL A 23 -10.47 -50.41 5.66
C VAL A 23 -9.02 -49.93 5.54
N ASP A 24 -8.44 -49.97 4.35
CA ASP A 24 -7.08 -49.49 4.09
C ASP A 24 -6.91 -48.00 4.36
N ALA A 25 -7.89 -47.18 3.98
CA ALA A 25 -7.89 -45.75 4.27
C ALA A 25 -7.91 -45.49 5.79
N VAL A 26 -8.77 -46.20 6.53
CA VAL A 26 -8.86 -46.12 8.00
C VAL A 26 -7.54 -46.53 8.66
N VAL A 27 -6.95 -47.66 8.24
CA VAL A 27 -5.66 -48.14 8.76
C VAL A 27 -4.55 -47.12 8.51
N ARG A 28 -4.47 -46.54 7.31
CA ARG A 28 -3.49 -45.50 7.00
C ARG A 28 -3.69 -44.24 7.83
N ALA A 29 -4.94 -43.78 7.99
CA ALA A 29 -5.26 -42.61 8.79
C ALA A 29 -4.86 -42.78 10.26
N ILE A 30 -5.19 -43.92 10.87
CA ILE A 30 -4.78 -44.24 12.25
C ILE A 30 -3.26 -44.20 12.42
N ARG A 31 -2.50 -44.78 11.47
CA ARG A 31 -1.02 -44.78 11.53
C ARG A 31 -0.41 -43.40 11.31
N ALA A 32 -1.03 -42.60 10.45
CA ALA A 32 -0.51 -41.29 10.07
C ALA A 32 -0.84 -40.19 11.07
N ASP A 33 -1.76 -40.44 12.01
CA ASP A 33 -2.23 -39.45 12.97
C ASP A 33 -1.04 -38.89 13.78
N PRO A 34 -0.79 -37.56 13.70
CA PRO A 34 0.33 -36.94 14.38
C PRO A 34 0.24 -37.03 15.91
N VAL A 35 -0.94 -37.30 16.49
CA VAL A 35 -1.09 -37.43 17.94
C VAL A 35 -0.18 -38.52 18.54
N TRP A 36 0.18 -39.55 17.75
CA TRP A 36 1.03 -40.65 18.20
C TRP A 36 2.54 -40.35 18.13
N LYS A 37 2.94 -39.26 17.46
CA LYS A 37 4.37 -38.95 17.23
C LYS A 37 5.05 -38.32 18.43
N GLU A 38 4.27 -37.72 19.34
CA GLU A 38 4.76 -37.00 20.51
C GLU A 38 4.32 -37.69 21.82
N PRO A 39 5.05 -37.49 22.94
CA PRO A 39 4.59 -37.95 24.25
C PRO A 39 3.20 -37.41 24.62
N ILE A 40 2.28 -38.31 24.95
CA ILE A 40 0.88 -37.98 25.30
C ILE A 40 0.82 -37.31 26.67
N ARG A 41 0.25 -36.10 26.70
CA ARG A 41 0.12 -35.23 27.89
C ARG A 41 -1.32 -34.93 28.31
N GLY A 42 -2.30 -35.57 27.70
CA GLY A 42 -3.71 -35.44 28.07
C GLY A 42 -4.59 -36.38 27.26
N ASN A 43 -5.89 -36.29 27.48
CA ASN A 43 -6.86 -37.20 26.85
C ASN A 43 -6.76 -37.16 25.32
N VAL A 44 -6.89 -38.33 24.68
CA VAL A 44 -6.84 -38.50 23.22
C VAL A 44 -8.19 -38.96 22.71
N ALA A 45 -8.51 -38.64 21.45
CA ALA A 45 -9.69 -39.20 20.80
C ALA A 45 -9.39 -40.63 20.31
N LEU A 46 -10.24 -41.60 20.71
CA LEU A 46 -10.22 -42.96 20.19
C LEU A 46 -11.54 -43.23 19.43
N PRO A 47 -11.55 -43.06 18.09
CA PRO A 47 -12.77 -43.12 17.27
C PRO A 47 -13.39 -44.52 17.28
N ASP A 48 -14.72 -44.59 17.16
CA ASP A 48 -15.48 -45.85 17.03
C ASP A 48 -15.63 -46.31 15.57
N THR A 49 -15.55 -45.37 14.63
CA THR A 49 -15.78 -45.63 13.21
C THR A 49 -14.78 -44.90 12.33
N GLY A 50 -14.59 -45.38 11.09
CA GLY A 50 -13.76 -44.70 10.10
C GLY A 50 -14.26 -43.30 9.74
N ALA A 51 -15.55 -43.03 9.90
CA ALA A 51 -16.16 -41.73 9.61
C ALA A 51 -15.74 -40.62 10.60
N GLU A 52 -15.18 -41.00 11.75
CA GLU A 52 -14.67 -40.07 12.77
C GLU A 52 -13.19 -39.68 12.55
N LEU A 53 -12.52 -40.28 11.55
CA LEU A 53 -11.11 -40.00 11.25
C LEU A 53 -10.97 -38.87 10.24
N ASP A 54 -10.05 -37.96 10.52
CA ASP A 54 -9.70 -36.86 9.62
C ASP A 54 -8.91 -37.36 8.40
N GLY A 55 -9.07 -36.67 7.25
CA GLY A 55 -8.32 -36.95 6.03
C GLY A 55 -8.84 -38.10 5.15
N VAL A 56 -9.92 -38.78 5.55
CA VAL A 56 -10.52 -39.89 4.76
C VAL A 56 -11.93 -39.58 4.24
N ALA A 57 -12.48 -38.39 4.50
CA ALA A 57 -13.87 -38.04 4.23
C ALA A 57 -14.36 -38.18 2.77
N THR A 58 -13.46 -38.32 1.79
CA THR A 58 -13.80 -38.58 0.37
C THR A 58 -14.02 -40.06 0.05
N VAL A 59 -13.73 -40.95 0.99
CA VAL A 59 -13.91 -42.40 0.86
C VAL A 59 -15.33 -42.77 1.31
N ALA A 60 -16.09 -43.44 0.43
CA ALA A 60 -17.44 -43.89 0.75
C ALA A 60 -17.42 -45.12 1.69
N GLY A 61 -18.43 -45.26 2.56
CA GLY A 61 -18.63 -46.44 3.39
C GLY A 61 -17.88 -46.45 4.73
N LEU A 62 -17.22 -45.35 5.12
CA LEU A 62 -16.42 -45.25 6.36
C LEU A 62 -17.23 -45.45 7.64
N GLU A 63 -18.54 -45.17 7.62
CA GLU A 63 -19.47 -45.38 8.73
C GLU A 63 -19.68 -46.86 9.07
N THR A 64 -19.44 -47.74 8.09
CA THR A 64 -19.54 -49.20 8.23
C THR A 64 -18.24 -49.82 8.75
N VAL A 65 -17.11 -49.12 8.64
CA VAL A 65 -15.82 -49.55 9.20
C VAL A 65 -15.78 -49.22 10.69
N LYS A 66 -15.82 -50.24 11.55
CA LYS A 66 -15.76 -50.11 13.01
C LYS A 66 -14.33 -50.24 13.52
N ILE A 67 -14.00 -49.53 14.59
CA ILE A 67 -12.70 -49.53 15.24
C ILE A 67 -12.90 -49.88 16.71
N ARG A 68 -12.33 -51.01 17.16
CA ARG A 68 -12.28 -51.38 18.57
C ARG A 68 -10.87 -51.19 19.09
N TRP A 69 -10.72 -50.57 20.25
CA TRP A 69 -9.42 -50.30 20.86
C TRP A 69 -9.10 -51.29 21.99
N ARG A 70 -7.82 -51.65 22.14
CA ARG A 70 -7.27 -52.29 23.34
C ARG A 70 -6.03 -51.53 23.80
N SER A 71 -5.85 -51.42 25.11
CA SER A 71 -4.67 -50.79 25.72
C SER A 71 -3.86 -51.81 26.50
N SER A 72 -2.54 -51.85 26.27
CA SER A 72 -1.62 -52.66 27.08
C SER A 72 -1.53 -52.16 28.54
N ASN A 73 -2.00 -50.94 28.81
CA ASN A 73 -2.12 -50.36 30.13
C ASN A 73 -3.37 -49.47 30.23
N GLY A 74 -4.53 -50.10 30.42
CA GLY A 74 -5.83 -49.43 30.55
C GLY A 74 -5.95 -48.42 31.70
N SER A 75 -5.01 -48.46 32.67
CA SER A 75 -4.92 -47.47 33.75
C SER A 75 -4.23 -46.18 33.31
N ALA A 76 -3.33 -46.24 32.32
CA ALA A 76 -2.63 -45.08 31.78
C ALA A 76 -3.37 -44.45 30.58
N VAL A 77 -3.93 -45.26 29.68
CA VAL A 77 -4.82 -44.81 28.60
C VAL A 77 -6.02 -45.75 28.58
N SER A 78 -7.22 -45.25 28.85
CA SER A 78 -8.43 -46.06 28.88
C SER A 78 -8.87 -46.49 27.47
N ASP A 79 -9.26 -47.75 27.30
CA ASP A 79 -9.80 -48.32 26.06
C ASP A 79 -11.32 -48.57 26.13
N ALA A 80 -11.95 -48.25 27.26
CA ALA A 80 -13.39 -48.33 27.48
C ALA A 80 -13.97 -46.99 27.95
N ASP A 81 -15.24 -46.75 27.58
CA ASP A 81 -16.04 -45.66 28.09
C ASP A 81 -16.32 -45.86 29.59
N ARG A 82 -16.43 -44.76 30.34
CA ARG A 82 -16.78 -44.73 31.76
C ARG A 82 -18.02 -43.85 31.94
N ARG A 83 -18.92 -44.27 32.85
CA ARG A 83 -20.26 -43.67 33.07
C ARG A 83 -21.19 -43.87 31.86
N ASN A 84 -22.48 -43.63 32.07
CA ASN A 84 -23.52 -43.78 31.05
C ASN A 84 -24.35 -42.48 30.94
N GLY A 85 -25.04 -42.29 29.81
CA GLY A 85 -25.93 -41.15 29.59
C GLY A 85 -25.19 -39.87 29.17
N LYS A 86 -25.72 -38.70 29.54
CA LYS A 86 -25.24 -37.39 29.09
C LYS A 86 -23.84 -36.99 29.57
N ASP A 87 -23.29 -37.70 30.56
CA ASP A 87 -21.99 -37.44 31.20
C ASP A 87 -21.00 -38.60 30.98
N VAL A 88 -21.12 -39.29 29.83
CA VAL A 88 -20.18 -40.35 29.43
C VAL A 88 -18.77 -39.78 29.23
N ILE A 89 -17.80 -40.38 29.90
CA ILE A 89 -16.37 -40.14 29.67
C ILE A 89 -15.91 -41.22 28.69
N ARG A 90 -15.68 -40.85 27.43
CA ARG A 90 -15.32 -41.81 26.39
C ARG A 90 -13.91 -42.38 26.61
N LYS A 91 -13.63 -43.54 26.04
CA LYS A 91 -12.30 -44.13 25.94
C LYS A 91 -11.28 -43.13 25.36
N GLY A 92 -10.01 -43.29 25.76
CA GLY A 92 -8.92 -42.36 25.47
C GLY A 92 -8.59 -41.41 26.62
N THR A 93 -9.14 -41.66 27.82
CA THR A 93 -8.77 -40.90 29.02
C THR A 93 -7.35 -41.26 29.44
N VAL A 94 -6.51 -40.25 29.66
CA VAL A 94 -5.11 -40.44 30.03
C VAL A 94 -4.91 -40.16 31.51
N THR A 95 -4.12 -40.99 32.17
CA THR A 95 -3.71 -40.81 33.57
C THR A 95 -2.19 -40.92 33.64
N ARG A 96 -1.53 -39.84 34.07
CA ARG A 96 -0.07 -39.73 34.07
C ARG A 96 0.50 -40.03 35.45
N GLY A 97 1.50 -40.91 35.51
CA GLY A 97 2.26 -41.21 36.72
C GLY A 97 3.46 -40.29 36.92
N ALA A 98 4.26 -40.54 37.96
CA ALA A 98 5.48 -39.77 38.24
C ALA A 98 6.62 -40.01 37.23
N ALA A 99 6.52 -41.06 36.41
CA ALA A 99 7.47 -41.40 35.35
C ALA A 99 6.73 -41.63 34.03
N ASN A 100 7.47 -41.52 32.92
CA ASN A 100 6.94 -41.83 31.60
C ASN A 100 6.49 -43.30 31.55
N ALA A 101 5.32 -43.58 30.98
CA ALA A 101 4.81 -44.92 30.78
C ALA A 101 4.70 -45.24 29.29
N ARG A 102 5.27 -46.37 28.86
CA ARG A 102 5.05 -46.89 27.50
C ARG A 102 3.73 -47.65 27.45
N VAL A 103 2.92 -47.34 26.45
CA VAL A 103 1.61 -47.97 26.23
C VAL A 103 1.52 -48.39 24.78
N ARG A 104 1.08 -49.62 24.52
CA ARG A 104 0.68 -50.07 23.18
C ARG A 104 -0.84 -50.03 23.09
N LEU A 105 -1.35 -49.21 22.16
CA LEU A 105 -2.74 -49.26 21.73
C LEU A 105 -2.86 -50.19 20.51
N GLU A 106 -3.92 -50.98 20.46
CA GLU A 106 -4.28 -51.77 19.29
C GLU A 106 -5.63 -51.30 18.77
N ALA A 107 -5.63 -50.69 17.58
CA ALA A 107 -6.87 -50.41 16.85
C ALA A 107 -7.23 -51.62 15.98
N ILE A 108 -8.34 -52.27 16.32
CA ILE A 108 -8.87 -53.43 15.62
C ILE A 108 -9.97 -52.92 14.68
N VAL A 109 -9.61 -52.80 13.40
CA VAL A 109 -10.47 -52.28 12.33
C VAL A 109 -11.25 -53.44 11.71
N THR A 110 -12.57 -53.32 11.66
CA THR A 110 -13.48 -54.35 11.12
C THR A 110 -14.52 -53.74 10.21
N ALA A 111 -14.77 -54.36 9.05
CA ALA A 111 -15.88 -54.02 8.17
C ALA A 111 -16.56 -55.31 7.66
N GLU A 112 -17.85 -55.22 7.31
CA GLU A 112 -18.64 -56.36 6.85
C GLU A 112 -18.01 -57.01 5.59
N GLY A 113 -17.77 -58.32 5.62
CA GLY A 113 -17.13 -59.06 4.52
C GLY A 113 -15.59 -58.96 4.46
N SER A 114 -14.93 -58.32 5.42
CA SER A 114 -13.45 -58.21 5.50
C SER A 114 -12.89 -58.88 6.76
N SER A 115 -11.64 -59.38 6.68
CA SER A 115 -10.94 -59.87 7.87
C SER A 115 -10.49 -58.70 8.77
N PRO A 116 -10.63 -58.79 10.10
CA PRO A 116 -10.18 -57.75 11.02
C PRO A 116 -8.70 -57.41 10.83
N VAL A 117 -8.37 -56.12 10.75
CA VAL A 117 -6.98 -55.62 10.68
C VAL A 117 -6.61 -54.99 12.02
N THR A 118 -5.53 -55.46 12.65
CA THR A 118 -5.02 -54.88 13.90
C THR A 118 -3.87 -53.93 13.62
N VAL A 119 -3.99 -52.69 14.07
CA VAL A 119 -2.98 -51.64 13.94
C VAL A 119 -2.35 -51.39 15.32
N PRO A 120 -1.11 -51.85 15.57
CA PRO A 120 -0.41 -51.55 16.80
C PRO A 120 0.17 -50.12 16.76
N ILE A 121 -0.01 -49.38 17.86
CA ILE A 121 0.46 -48.02 18.05
C ILE A 121 1.24 -47.98 19.38
N ASP A 122 2.55 -47.81 19.29
CA ASP A 122 3.40 -47.61 20.45
C ASP A 122 3.48 -46.13 20.78
N LEU A 123 3.05 -45.76 21.98
CA LEU A 123 3.09 -44.39 22.47
C LEU A 123 3.71 -44.30 23.86
N THR A 124 4.15 -43.09 24.20
CA THR A 124 4.64 -42.77 25.55
C THR A 124 3.68 -41.80 26.20
N VAL A 125 3.10 -42.19 27.34
CA VAL A 125 2.40 -41.27 28.24
C VAL A 125 3.44 -40.54 29.08
N ALA A 126 3.49 -39.22 28.97
CA ALA A 126 4.47 -38.40 29.67
C ALA A 126 4.22 -38.41 31.19
N ALA A 127 5.29 -38.36 32.00
CA ALA A 127 5.19 -38.16 33.44
C ALA A 127 4.41 -36.88 33.77
N ALA A 128 3.59 -36.90 34.81
CA ALA A 128 2.84 -35.73 35.26
C ALA A 128 3.81 -34.60 35.68
N SER A 129 3.59 -33.39 35.17
CA SER A 129 4.43 -32.22 35.48
C SER A 129 3.93 -31.49 36.72
N ALA A 130 4.87 -30.98 37.54
CA ALA A 130 4.56 -30.00 38.58
C ALA A 130 4.52 -28.55 38.03
N SER A 131 4.96 -28.34 36.78
CA SER A 131 4.96 -27.03 36.12
C SER A 131 3.54 -26.47 36.03
N GLY A 132 3.38 -25.18 36.30
CA GLY A 132 2.09 -24.49 36.25
C GLY A 132 1.22 -24.58 37.51
N LYS A 133 1.63 -25.32 38.56
CA LYS A 133 0.94 -25.40 39.87
C LYS A 133 1.35 -24.32 40.89
N GLY A 134 2.25 -23.41 40.52
CA GLY A 134 2.64 -22.26 41.36
C GLY A 134 1.53 -21.24 41.55
N ALA A 135 1.69 -20.35 42.54
CA ALA A 135 0.78 -19.25 42.79
C ALA A 135 0.62 -18.37 41.53
N LYS A 136 -0.61 -17.95 41.25
CA LYS A 136 -0.93 -17.03 40.15
C LYS A 136 -0.74 -15.61 40.65
N GLU A 137 0.22 -14.90 40.06
CA GLU A 137 0.71 -13.61 40.55
C GLU A 137 0.77 -12.56 39.43
N ALA A 138 0.33 -12.91 38.23
CA ALA A 138 0.25 -12.04 37.07
C ALA A 138 -0.77 -12.57 36.06
N TYR A 139 -0.93 -11.83 34.96
CA TYR A 139 -1.80 -12.20 33.86
C TYR A 139 -1.10 -12.01 32.51
N LEU A 140 -1.52 -12.81 31.53
CA LEU A 140 -1.24 -12.67 30.10
C LEU A 140 -2.53 -12.25 29.40
N PHE A 141 -2.47 -11.23 28.54
CA PHE A 141 -3.57 -10.77 27.72
C PHE A 141 -3.21 -10.99 26.26
N VAL A 142 -4.06 -11.71 25.54
CA VAL A 142 -3.92 -11.97 24.11
C VAL A 142 -5.01 -11.21 23.37
N TYR A 143 -4.63 -10.41 22.39
CA TYR A 143 -5.55 -9.50 21.69
C TYR A 143 -5.11 -9.26 20.24
N PHE A 144 -6.02 -8.71 19.45
CA PHE A 144 -5.73 -8.10 18.14
C PHE A 144 -6.09 -6.60 18.21
N THR A 145 -5.77 -5.77 17.22
CA THR A 145 -5.88 -4.30 17.37
C THR A 145 -6.84 -3.60 16.41
N GLY A 146 -7.43 -4.30 15.44
CA GLY A 146 -8.46 -3.72 14.57
C GLY A 146 -8.60 -4.41 13.22
N ASP A 147 -9.28 -3.75 12.29
CA ASP A 147 -9.74 -4.27 11.00
C ASP A 147 -8.71 -4.16 9.87
N SER A 148 -7.42 -4.09 10.19
CA SER A 148 -6.33 -4.05 9.20
C SER A 148 -5.60 -5.38 9.14
N VAL A 149 -4.92 -5.66 8.03
CA VAL A 149 -4.15 -6.90 7.87
C VAL A 149 -3.14 -7.14 9.01
N ASP A 150 -2.48 -6.08 9.50
CA ASP A 150 -1.58 -6.18 10.65
C ASP A 150 -2.34 -6.14 11.99
N GLY A 151 -3.47 -5.44 12.03
CA GLY A 151 -4.36 -5.37 13.18
C GLY A 151 -4.96 -6.72 13.55
N GLU A 152 -5.18 -7.60 12.57
CA GLU A 152 -5.74 -8.95 12.69
C GLU A 152 -4.66 -10.01 12.90
N LYS A 153 -3.60 -9.65 13.64
CA LYS A 153 -2.59 -10.58 14.13
C LYS A 153 -2.54 -10.52 15.65
N LEU A 154 -2.17 -11.63 16.28
CA LEU A 154 -2.27 -11.75 17.73
C LEU A 154 -1.05 -11.13 18.40
N ARG A 155 -1.32 -10.29 19.39
CA ARG A 155 -0.35 -9.60 20.24
C ARG A 155 -0.55 -10.01 21.68
N PHE A 156 0.53 -10.02 22.44
CA PHE A 156 0.52 -10.39 23.85
C PHE A 156 0.89 -9.18 24.72
N ALA A 157 0.30 -9.10 25.90
CA ALA A 157 0.67 -8.18 26.97
C ALA A 157 0.69 -8.92 28.31
N ILE A 158 1.48 -8.44 29.26
CA ILE A 158 1.54 -8.98 30.62
C ILE A 158 1.12 -7.94 31.64
N SER A 159 0.52 -8.36 32.74
CA SER A 159 0.21 -7.43 33.81
C SER A 159 1.47 -6.93 34.52
N ASP A 160 1.42 -5.69 35.00
CA ASP A 160 2.48 -5.12 35.84
C ASP A 160 2.28 -5.51 37.30
N GLY A 161 2.74 -6.72 37.63
CA GLY A 161 2.48 -7.35 38.93
C GLY A 161 1.12 -8.04 38.98
N ASN A 162 0.63 -8.30 40.20
CA ASN A 162 -0.63 -9.01 40.43
C ASN A 162 -1.83 -8.07 40.38
N THR A 163 -2.12 -7.54 39.19
CA THR A 163 -3.24 -6.63 38.97
C THR A 163 -3.88 -6.89 37.61
N ALA A 164 -5.20 -6.98 37.59
CA ALA A 164 -5.97 -7.07 36.36
C ALA A 164 -6.07 -5.71 35.63
N LEU A 165 -5.58 -4.60 36.19
CA LEU A 165 -5.86 -3.26 35.64
C LEU A 165 -4.64 -2.53 35.07
N GLN A 166 -3.43 -3.06 35.20
CA GLN A 166 -2.21 -2.42 34.70
C GLN A 166 -1.41 -3.40 33.84
N TRP A 167 -1.11 -3.02 32.60
CA TRP A 167 -0.57 -3.91 31.58
C TRP A 167 0.60 -3.29 30.82
N LYS A 168 1.53 -4.14 30.41
CA LYS A 168 2.70 -3.83 29.59
C LYS A 168 2.67 -4.69 28.33
N ASP A 169 2.85 -4.07 27.18
CA ASP A 169 2.96 -4.79 25.91
C ASP A 169 4.19 -5.70 25.91
N LEU A 170 4.04 -6.92 25.39
CA LEU A 170 5.18 -7.75 25.00
C LEU A 170 5.54 -7.48 23.54
N ASN A 171 6.77 -7.81 23.16
CA ASN A 171 7.25 -7.74 21.77
C ASN A 171 7.11 -6.34 21.16
N HIS A 172 7.19 -5.30 21.99
CA HIS A 172 6.99 -3.91 21.58
C HIS A 172 5.66 -3.65 20.85
N ALA A 173 4.59 -4.31 21.30
CA ALA A 173 3.25 -4.29 20.69
C ALA A 173 3.19 -4.83 19.24
N LYS A 174 4.25 -5.53 18.79
CA LYS A 174 4.27 -6.24 17.51
C LYS A 174 3.59 -7.62 17.63
N PRO A 175 3.01 -8.14 16.53
CA PRO A 175 2.43 -9.47 16.51
C PRO A 175 3.38 -10.57 17.02
N VAL A 176 2.84 -11.48 17.82
CA VAL A 176 3.51 -12.69 18.31
C VAL A 176 3.11 -13.91 17.45
N LEU A 177 1.84 -14.00 17.03
CA LEU A 177 1.34 -15.04 16.15
C LEU A 177 0.57 -14.43 14.96
N GLU A 178 0.76 -15.02 13.78
CA GLU A 178 0.05 -14.67 12.55
C GLU A 178 -0.47 -15.92 11.84
N SER A 179 -1.53 -15.76 11.04
CA SER A 179 -2.14 -16.87 10.31
C SER A 179 -1.55 -17.01 8.91
N THR A 180 -1.24 -18.25 8.54
CA THR A 180 -0.85 -18.64 7.17
C THR A 180 -1.96 -19.35 6.41
N PHE A 181 -3.04 -19.73 7.10
CA PHE A 181 -4.19 -20.46 6.59
C PHE A 181 -5.44 -19.58 6.47
N GLY A 182 -6.47 -20.12 5.83
CA GLY A 182 -7.79 -19.47 5.72
C GLY A 182 -7.74 -18.08 5.09
N THR A 183 -8.44 -17.14 5.72
CA THR A 183 -8.45 -15.71 5.37
C THR A 183 -7.15 -14.99 5.75
N ARG A 184 -6.25 -15.65 6.49
CA ARG A 184 -4.99 -15.12 7.04
C ARG A 184 -5.15 -13.98 8.06
N GLY A 185 -6.34 -13.82 8.63
CA GLY A 185 -6.59 -12.92 9.76
C GLY A 185 -6.98 -13.70 11.01
N LEU A 186 -6.56 -13.20 12.16
CA LEU A 186 -6.81 -13.74 13.48
C LEU A 186 -7.56 -12.71 14.30
N ARG A 187 -8.82 -13.02 14.60
CA ARG A 187 -9.67 -12.20 15.47
C ARG A 187 -10.12 -13.00 16.68
N ASP A 188 -10.57 -12.29 17.69
CA ASP A 188 -11.21 -12.86 18.88
C ASP A 188 -10.39 -13.97 19.57
N PRO A 189 -9.07 -13.76 19.86
CA PRO A 189 -8.25 -14.81 20.44
C PRO A 189 -8.70 -15.21 21.85
N PHE A 190 -8.83 -16.51 22.05
CA PHE A 190 -9.06 -17.14 23.34
C PHE A 190 -7.86 -17.98 23.77
N ILE A 191 -7.29 -17.70 24.93
CA ILE A 191 -6.21 -18.50 25.52
C ILE A 191 -6.66 -19.20 26.80
N MET A 192 -6.31 -20.47 26.95
CA MET A 192 -6.58 -21.23 28.17
C MET A 192 -5.42 -22.15 28.57
N ARG A 193 -5.34 -22.42 29.87
CA ARG A 193 -4.50 -23.49 30.40
C ARG A 193 -5.23 -24.84 30.33
N SER A 194 -4.49 -25.90 30.03
CA SER A 194 -5.02 -27.26 29.98
C SER A 194 -5.52 -27.74 31.35
N ALA A 195 -6.34 -28.78 31.38
CA ALA A 195 -6.93 -29.30 32.62
C ALA A 195 -5.89 -29.79 33.64
N GLU A 196 -4.75 -30.28 33.16
CA GLU A 196 -3.64 -30.73 34.00
C GLU A 196 -2.69 -29.59 34.41
N GLY A 197 -2.77 -28.44 33.75
CA GLY A 197 -2.04 -27.22 34.11
C GLY A 197 -0.72 -26.99 33.36
N ASP A 198 -0.24 -27.97 32.59
CA ASP A 198 1.11 -28.00 31.99
C ASP A 198 1.16 -27.72 30.47
N ARG A 199 0.03 -27.27 29.89
CA ARG A 199 -0.11 -26.87 28.48
C ARG A 199 -1.04 -25.68 28.34
N PHE A 200 -0.95 -25.00 27.21
CA PHE A 200 -1.75 -23.84 26.84
C PHE A 200 -2.30 -24.03 25.45
N PHE A 201 -3.56 -23.69 25.27
CA PHE A 201 -4.24 -23.69 23.97
C PHE A 201 -4.66 -22.26 23.65
N LEU A 202 -4.40 -21.84 22.42
CA LEU A 202 -4.85 -20.57 21.88
C LEU A 202 -5.74 -20.87 20.67
N LEU A 203 -6.93 -20.29 20.66
CA LEU A 203 -7.92 -20.39 19.59
C LEU A 203 -8.18 -18.99 19.03
N ALA A 204 -8.47 -18.87 17.75
CA ALA A 204 -8.87 -17.61 17.12
C ALA A 204 -9.84 -17.83 15.97
N THR A 205 -10.64 -16.80 15.69
CA THR A 205 -11.48 -16.68 14.50
C THR A 205 -10.59 -16.56 13.26
N ASP A 206 -10.82 -17.41 12.26
CA ASP A 206 -10.29 -17.22 10.91
C ASP A 206 -11.10 -16.14 10.16
N LEU A 207 -10.69 -14.89 10.31
CA LEU A 207 -11.31 -13.76 9.62
C LEU A 207 -10.30 -12.63 9.40
N SER A 208 -10.17 -12.18 8.15
CA SER A 208 -9.46 -10.96 7.80
C SER A 208 -10.36 -9.95 7.10
N THR A 209 -10.97 -9.04 7.86
CA THR A 209 -11.73 -7.91 7.33
C THR A 209 -10.82 -6.90 6.64
N GLY A 210 -9.53 -6.85 7.01
CA GLY A 210 -8.52 -6.05 6.31
C GLY A 210 -8.21 -6.54 4.89
N ARG A 211 -8.48 -7.81 4.57
CA ARG A 211 -8.32 -8.38 3.22
C ARG A 211 -9.64 -8.53 2.47
N THR A 212 -10.68 -9.02 3.15
CA THR A 212 -11.94 -9.40 2.50
C THR A 212 -13.05 -8.38 2.70
N GLY A 213 -12.84 -7.37 3.55
CA GLY A 213 -13.92 -6.52 4.06
C GLY A 213 -14.90 -7.28 4.95
N TRP A 214 -15.90 -6.57 5.46
CA TRP A 214 -16.99 -7.14 6.26
C TRP A 214 -18.12 -7.77 5.42
N GLY A 215 -18.14 -7.52 4.11
CA GLY A 215 -19.17 -7.99 3.19
C GLY A 215 -19.21 -9.51 3.11
N GLY A 216 -20.34 -10.10 3.51
CA GLY A 216 -20.54 -11.55 3.47
C GLY A 216 -19.89 -12.34 4.63
N ALA A 217 -19.33 -11.65 5.63
CA ALA A 217 -18.60 -12.30 6.71
C ALA A 217 -19.51 -13.11 7.66
N THR A 218 -20.83 -12.90 7.63
CA THR A 218 -21.82 -13.59 8.48
C THR A 218 -22.61 -14.70 7.78
N ASP A 219 -22.62 -14.76 6.44
CA ASP A 219 -23.31 -15.78 5.64
C ASP A 219 -22.33 -16.66 4.82
N ARG A 220 -21.20 -16.09 4.41
CA ARG A 220 -20.14 -16.75 3.62
C ARG A 220 -18.77 -16.68 4.31
N GLY A 221 -18.75 -16.46 5.62
CA GLY A 221 -17.53 -16.43 6.43
C GLY A 221 -16.89 -17.79 6.63
N SER A 222 -15.72 -17.80 7.28
CA SER A 222 -14.96 -19.02 7.53
C SER A 222 -15.71 -20.00 8.44
N SER A 223 -15.54 -21.29 8.18
CA SER A 223 -16.08 -22.39 8.99
C SER A 223 -15.01 -23.06 9.88
N TYR A 224 -13.86 -22.40 10.01
CA TYR A 224 -12.65 -22.91 10.64
C TYR A 224 -12.24 -22.11 11.88
N LEU A 225 -11.52 -22.80 12.77
CA LEU A 225 -10.78 -22.23 13.89
C LEU A 225 -9.29 -22.32 13.63
N GLU A 226 -8.55 -21.32 14.10
CA GLU A 226 -7.09 -21.36 14.13
C GLU A 226 -6.62 -21.69 15.54
N ILE A 227 -5.81 -22.74 15.68
CA ILE A 227 -5.45 -23.30 16.99
C ILE A 227 -3.94 -23.51 17.11
N TRP A 228 -3.37 -22.99 18.21
CA TRP A 228 -1.99 -23.23 18.63
C TRP A 228 -1.92 -23.90 20.00
N GLU A 229 -0.80 -24.57 20.26
CA GLU A 229 -0.50 -25.21 21.53
C GLU A 229 0.92 -24.86 21.99
N SER A 230 1.09 -24.67 23.30
CA SER A 230 2.38 -24.39 23.93
C SER A 230 2.47 -25.12 25.27
N THR A 231 3.69 -25.45 25.71
CA THR A 231 3.96 -26.00 27.06
C THR A 231 4.51 -24.95 28.03
N ASP A 232 4.87 -23.76 27.55
CA ASP A 232 5.60 -22.75 28.32
C ASP A 232 5.17 -21.30 28.04
N LEU A 233 4.12 -21.08 27.22
CA LEU A 233 3.65 -19.79 26.69
C LEU A 233 4.64 -19.06 25.76
N VAL A 234 5.88 -19.55 25.67
CA VAL A 234 7.00 -18.94 24.95
C VAL A 234 7.13 -19.52 23.54
N HIS A 235 7.14 -20.85 23.47
CA HIS A 235 7.28 -21.60 22.23
C HIS A 235 5.91 -22.16 21.83
N TRP A 236 5.44 -21.74 20.67
CA TRP A 236 4.16 -22.19 20.11
C TRP A 236 4.42 -23.20 18.99
N GLY A 237 3.64 -24.29 19.01
CA GLY A 237 3.66 -25.31 17.95
C GLY A 237 3.06 -24.80 16.64
N GLU A 238 2.95 -25.68 15.66
CA GLU A 238 2.37 -25.36 14.36
C GLU A 238 0.90 -24.93 14.47
N GLN A 239 0.50 -23.99 13.61
CA GLN A 239 -0.88 -23.56 13.43
C GLN A 239 -1.75 -24.71 12.91
N ARG A 240 -2.91 -24.92 13.51
CA ARG A 240 -3.94 -25.86 13.02
C ARG A 240 -5.17 -25.11 12.52
N HIS A 241 -5.53 -25.35 11.26
CA HIS A 241 -6.73 -24.82 10.61
C HIS A 241 -7.86 -25.86 10.64
N VAL A 242 -8.74 -25.79 11.65
CA VAL A 242 -9.68 -26.88 11.96
C VAL A 242 -11.12 -26.50 11.63
N LYS A 243 -11.76 -27.26 10.74
CA LYS A 243 -13.18 -27.04 10.40
C LYS A 243 -14.07 -27.55 11.52
N VAL A 244 -14.88 -26.68 12.12
CA VAL A 244 -15.79 -27.05 13.22
C VAL A 244 -17.26 -26.81 12.90
N SER A 245 -17.55 -25.92 11.96
CA SER A 245 -18.91 -25.49 11.67
C SER A 245 -19.62 -26.39 10.65
N ALA A 246 -20.92 -26.62 10.88
CA ALA A 246 -21.77 -27.41 10.00
C ALA A 246 -21.96 -26.74 8.63
N PRO A 247 -22.32 -27.48 7.56
CA PRO A 247 -22.50 -26.89 6.22
C PRO A 247 -23.47 -25.70 6.17
N LYS A 248 -24.51 -25.71 7.01
CA LYS A 248 -25.54 -24.67 7.11
C LYS A 248 -25.17 -23.47 8.00
N ALA A 249 -23.97 -23.46 8.58
CA ALA A 249 -23.46 -22.36 9.38
C ALA A 249 -22.80 -21.30 8.49
N GLY A 250 -23.04 -20.03 8.76
CA GLY A 250 -22.53 -18.90 7.98
C GLY A 250 -21.09 -18.51 8.30
N MET A 251 -20.66 -18.65 9.56
CA MET A 251 -19.32 -18.30 10.03
C MET A 251 -18.98 -18.97 11.38
N THR A 252 -17.74 -18.83 11.83
CA THR A 252 -17.23 -19.35 13.12
C THR A 252 -16.48 -18.24 13.84
N TRP A 253 -17.18 -17.44 14.65
CA TRP A 253 -16.62 -16.25 15.28
C TRP A 253 -16.52 -16.37 16.80
N ALA A 254 -15.55 -15.66 17.39
CA ALA A 254 -15.30 -15.58 18.82
C ALA A 254 -15.29 -16.94 19.53
N PRO A 255 -14.39 -17.86 19.14
CA PRO A 255 -14.30 -19.17 19.77
C PRO A 255 -13.68 -19.07 21.16
N GLU A 256 -14.33 -19.68 22.16
CA GLU A 256 -13.70 -19.96 23.45
C GLU A 256 -13.92 -21.41 23.87
N ALA A 257 -13.22 -21.85 24.92
CA ALA A 257 -13.29 -23.21 25.41
C ALA A 257 -13.24 -23.30 26.94
N SER A 258 -14.00 -24.23 27.50
CA SER A 258 -14.02 -24.54 28.94
C SER A 258 -13.90 -26.03 29.17
N TYR A 259 -13.06 -26.46 30.12
CA TYR A 259 -12.93 -27.88 30.45
C TYR A 259 -14.11 -28.37 31.31
N ASP A 260 -14.80 -29.40 30.84
CA ASP A 260 -15.87 -30.07 31.57
C ASP A 260 -15.37 -31.40 32.16
N PRO A 261 -15.08 -31.45 33.48
CA PRO A 261 -14.59 -32.67 34.11
C PRO A 261 -15.64 -33.80 34.14
N THR A 262 -16.92 -33.52 33.88
CA THR A 262 -17.97 -34.55 33.89
C THR A 262 -17.84 -35.53 32.72
N ILE A 263 -17.28 -35.07 31.60
CA ILE A 263 -17.04 -35.84 30.36
C ILE A 263 -15.55 -35.98 30.00
N GLY A 264 -14.67 -35.34 30.76
CA GLY A 264 -13.22 -35.36 30.55
C GLY A 264 -12.82 -34.72 29.21
N ALA A 265 -13.48 -33.64 28.81
CA ALA A 265 -13.31 -32.98 27.52
C ALA A 265 -13.51 -31.46 27.64
N TYR A 266 -13.00 -30.73 26.67
CA TYR A 266 -13.23 -29.30 26.48
C TYR A 266 -14.53 -29.10 25.71
N VAL A 267 -15.37 -28.18 26.19
CA VAL A 267 -16.53 -27.65 25.47
C VAL A 267 -16.06 -26.36 24.79
N VAL A 268 -16.06 -26.37 23.46
CA VAL A 268 -15.68 -25.22 22.62
C VAL A 268 -16.95 -24.60 22.06
N TYR A 269 -17.11 -23.30 22.19
CA TYR A 269 -18.32 -22.58 21.79
C TYR A 269 -17.99 -21.32 21.00
N TRP A 270 -18.82 -20.99 20.02
CA TRP A 270 -18.59 -19.90 19.06
C TRP A 270 -19.91 -19.39 18.47
N THR A 271 -19.87 -18.23 17.83
CA THR A 271 -21.01 -17.60 17.16
C THR A 271 -21.13 -18.04 15.70
N SER A 272 -22.36 -18.36 15.27
CA SER A 272 -22.70 -18.57 13.86
C SER A 272 -24.12 -18.08 13.52
N THR A 273 -24.30 -17.50 12.34
CA THR A 273 -25.61 -17.39 11.69
C THR A 273 -25.99 -18.75 11.12
N MET A 274 -27.24 -19.17 11.26
CA MET A 274 -27.70 -20.47 10.75
C MET A 274 -28.71 -20.31 9.61
N PHE A 275 -28.61 -21.24 8.66
CA PHE A 275 -29.46 -21.28 7.48
C PHE A 275 -30.27 -22.58 7.41
N LYS A 276 -31.40 -22.55 6.71
CA LYS A 276 -32.24 -23.73 6.50
C LYS A 276 -31.63 -24.69 5.47
N ASP A 277 -30.86 -24.15 4.53
CA ASP A 277 -30.20 -24.84 3.42
C ASP A 277 -28.67 -24.69 3.47
N ALA A 278 -27.95 -25.67 2.89
CA ALA A 278 -26.49 -25.66 2.84
C ALA A 278 -25.92 -24.60 1.87
N ALA A 279 -26.72 -24.12 0.92
CA ALA A 279 -26.36 -23.00 0.05
C ALA A 279 -26.48 -21.63 0.76
N ARG A 280 -26.97 -21.62 2.01
CA ARG A 280 -27.06 -20.45 2.89
C ARG A 280 -27.87 -19.29 2.30
N THR A 281 -28.94 -19.62 1.59
CA THR A 281 -29.81 -18.64 0.94
C THR A 281 -31.01 -18.24 1.79
N LYS A 282 -31.40 -19.07 2.79
CA LYS A 282 -32.55 -18.82 3.66
C LYS A 282 -32.16 -18.87 5.13
N ALA A 283 -32.07 -17.71 5.77
CA ALA A 283 -31.81 -17.61 7.21
C ALA A 283 -32.86 -18.38 8.04
N ASP A 284 -32.45 -18.93 9.18
CA ASP A 284 -33.34 -19.67 10.08
C ASP A 284 -34.33 -18.76 10.86
N GLY A 285 -34.09 -17.44 10.83
CA GLY A 285 -34.89 -16.41 11.49
C GLY A 285 -34.54 -16.16 12.96
N ASN A 286 -33.44 -16.74 13.48
CA ASN A 286 -32.98 -16.55 14.85
C ASN A 286 -31.80 -15.57 14.99
N GLY A 287 -31.32 -15.00 13.87
CA GLY A 287 -30.09 -14.23 13.83
C GLY A 287 -28.85 -15.10 14.15
N PRO A 288 -27.70 -14.48 14.45
CA PRO A 288 -26.56 -15.18 15.02
C PRO A 288 -26.90 -15.88 16.34
N GLN A 289 -26.31 -17.06 16.56
CA GLN A 289 -26.49 -17.88 17.77
C GLN A 289 -25.20 -18.58 18.17
N ILE A 290 -25.12 -19.04 19.41
CA ILE A 290 -23.93 -19.72 19.95
C ILE A 290 -24.07 -21.23 19.73
N LEU A 291 -23.11 -21.81 19.02
CA LEU A 291 -22.95 -23.26 18.85
C LEU A 291 -21.92 -23.78 19.84
N MET A 292 -21.95 -25.08 20.13
CA MET A 292 -20.92 -25.77 20.90
C MET A 292 -20.50 -27.09 20.25
N SER A 293 -19.25 -27.49 20.48
CA SER A 293 -18.70 -28.81 20.20
C SER A 293 -17.83 -29.26 21.37
N THR A 294 -17.46 -30.54 21.42
CA THR A 294 -16.54 -31.08 22.41
C THR A 294 -15.28 -31.63 21.75
N THR A 295 -14.13 -31.43 22.40
CA THR A 295 -12.83 -31.94 21.96
C THR A 295 -12.00 -32.38 23.16
N ARG A 296 -11.04 -33.29 22.97
CA ARG A 296 -10.07 -33.70 24.01
C ARG A 296 -8.67 -33.17 23.77
N ASP A 297 -8.36 -32.85 22.52
CA ASP A 297 -7.00 -32.59 22.02
C ASP A 297 -6.92 -31.35 21.11
N PHE A 298 -8.04 -30.67 20.88
CA PHE A 298 -8.16 -29.56 19.92
C PHE A 298 -7.72 -29.93 18.50
N ARG A 299 -7.86 -31.21 18.13
CA ARG A 299 -7.69 -31.72 16.77
C ARG A 299 -9.02 -32.25 16.26
N SER A 300 -9.62 -33.15 17.03
CA SER A 300 -10.89 -33.77 16.68
C SER A 300 -12.04 -33.16 17.49
N PHE A 301 -13.12 -32.84 16.80
CA PHE A 301 -14.29 -32.17 17.36
C PHE A 301 -15.54 -32.99 17.09
N THR A 302 -16.46 -33.06 18.06
CA THR A 302 -17.79 -33.61 17.80
C THR A 302 -18.56 -32.71 16.84
N ALA A 303 -19.61 -33.23 16.21
CA ALA A 303 -20.52 -32.39 15.42
C ALA A 303 -21.08 -31.23 16.29
N PRO A 304 -21.12 -29.99 15.77
CA PRO A 304 -21.60 -28.85 16.54
C PRO A 304 -23.11 -28.94 16.78
N VAL A 305 -23.54 -28.52 17.96
CA VAL A 305 -24.95 -28.41 18.36
C VAL A 305 -25.27 -26.99 18.83
N PRO A 306 -26.49 -26.47 18.63
CA PRO A 306 -26.90 -25.19 19.21
C PRO A 306 -26.81 -25.21 20.73
N TRP A 307 -26.15 -24.23 21.32
CA TRP A 307 -26.02 -24.07 22.78
C TRP A 307 -26.95 -22.99 23.31
N LEU A 308 -27.03 -21.84 22.62
CA LEU A 308 -27.85 -20.71 23.04
C LEU A 308 -28.23 -19.82 21.84
N LYS A 309 -29.50 -19.37 21.80
CA LYS A 309 -29.97 -18.33 20.85
C LYS A 309 -30.85 -17.30 21.55
N ALA A 310 -31.05 -16.14 20.92
CA ALA A 310 -31.87 -15.05 21.48
C ALA A 310 -33.30 -15.46 21.85
N ALA A 311 -33.92 -16.37 21.08
CA ALA A 311 -35.26 -16.88 21.37
C ALA A 311 -35.37 -17.67 22.69
N ASP A 312 -34.26 -18.17 23.22
CA ASP A 312 -34.25 -18.96 24.45
C ASP A 312 -34.24 -18.08 25.71
N VAL A 313 -33.95 -16.78 25.56
CA VAL A 313 -33.84 -15.84 26.68
C VAL A 313 -35.01 -14.86 26.64
N PRO A 314 -35.92 -14.88 27.63
CA PRO A 314 -37.02 -13.93 27.70
C PRO A 314 -36.52 -12.48 27.65
N GLY A 315 -37.19 -11.66 26.83
CA GLY A 315 -36.89 -10.24 26.69
C GLY A 315 -35.79 -9.89 25.67
N LEU A 316 -35.18 -10.86 24.97
CA LEU A 316 -34.29 -10.57 23.85
C LEU A 316 -35.02 -10.50 22.50
N VAL A 317 -34.48 -9.73 21.57
CA VAL A 317 -35.03 -9.56 20.21
C VAL A 317 -34.58 -10.73 19.33
N ARG A 318 -35.51 -11.64 19.03
CA ARG A 318 -35.24 -12.90 18.31
C ARG A 318 -34.43 -12.73 17.01
N ASN A 319 -34.82 -11.82 16.11
CA ASN A 319 -34.20 -11.70 14.79
C ASN A 319 -32.87 -10.91 14.81
N LYS A 320 -32.53 -10.27 15.92
CA LYS A 320 -31.22 -9.61 16.11
C LYS A 320 -30.14 -10.58 16.61
N GLY A 321 -30.54 -11.76 17.10
CA GLY A 321 -29.62 -12.80 17.55
C GLY A 321 -28.80 -12.42 18.78
N MET A 322 -27.71 -13.16 18.99
CA MET A 322 -26.71 -12.93 20.02
C MET A 322 -25.34 -13.41 19.54
N ILE A 323 -24.29 -12.76 20.04
CA ILE A 323 -22.90 -13.02 19.65
C ILE A 323 -22.01 -12.99 20.89
N ASP A 324 -20.80 -13.53 20.72
CA ASP A 324 -19.67 -13.42 21.64
C ASP A 324 -19.99 -13.93 23.04
N ALA A 325 -19.74 -15.22 23.27
CA ALA A 325 -19.94 -15.83 24.57
C ALA A 325 -18.60 -16.03 25.29
N THR A 326 -18.59 -15.77 26.59
CA THR A 326 -17.50 -16.16 27.49
C THR A 326 -18.02 -16.87 28.72
N VAL A 327 -17.26 -17.80 29.29
CA VAL A 327 -17.66 -18.59 30.46
C VAL A 327 -16.63 -18.49 31.58
N LEU A 328 -17.13 -18.12 32.75
CA LEU A 328 -16.41 -18.11 34.02
C LEU A 328 -16.95 -19.24 34.91
N LYS A 329 -16.06 -20.03 35.52
CA LYS A 329 -16.42 -21.04 36.53
C LYS A 329 -15.99 -20.57 37.92
N ASP A 330 -16.91 -20.58 38.86
CA ASP A 330 -16.62 -20.32 40.28
C ASP A 330 -17.39 -21.32 41.16
N GLY A 331 -16.66 -22.10 41.97
CA GLY A 331 -17.24 -23.23 42.70
C GLY A 331 -17.91 -24.26 41.78
N ASN A 332 -19.18 -24.54 42.05
CA ASN A 332 -20.02 -25.48 41.29
C ASN A 332 -20.83 -24.80 40.16
N ASP A 333 -20.71 -23.48 40.03
CA ASP A 333 -21.50 -22.70 39.09
C ASP A 333 -20.66 -22.28 37.88
N TYR A 334 -21.35 -22.21 36.74
CA TYR A 334 -20.88 -21.61 35.50
C TYR A 334 -21.65 -20.32 35.27
N PHE A 335 -20.92 -19.26 34.94
CA PHE A 335 -21.45 -17.96 34.58
C PHE A 335 -21.09 -17.72 33.12
N ARG A 336 -22.08 -17.41 32.28
CA ARG A 336 -21.82 -17.03 30.89
C ARG A 336 -22.24 -15.59 30.65
N PHE A 337 -21.43 -14.89 29.87
CA PHE A 337 -21.67 -13.52 29.45
C PHE A 337 -21.77 -13.49 27.93
N VAL A 338 -22.82 -12.87 27.40
CA VAL A 338 -23.12 -12.87 25.95
C VAL A 338 -23.67 -11.51 25.52
N LYS A 339 -23.30 -11.01 24.34
CA LYS A 339 -23.93 -9.80 23.77
C LYS A 339 -25.29 -10.14 23.17
N GLY A 340 -26.31 -9.36 23.52
CA GLY A 340 -27.65 -9.51 22.96
C GLY A 340 -28.45 -8.21 22.96
N THR A 341 -29.45 -8.12 22.08
CA THR A 341 -30.36 -6.96 22.02
C THR A 341 -31.58 -7.20 22.91
N GLN A 342 -31.73 -6.39 23.95
CA GLN A 342 -32.94 -6.36 24.79
C GLN A 342 -34.10 -5.73 24.02
N ALA A 343 -35.31 -6.27 24.18
CA ALA A 343 -36.52 -5.72 23.56
C ALA A 343 -36.94 -4.38 24.18
N GLN A 344 -36.66 -4.17 25.48
CA GLN A 344 -36.98 -2.96 26.25
C GLN A 344 -35.93 -2.76 27.36
N GLY A 345 -35.78 -1.52 27.85
CA GLY A 345 -34.99 -1.20 29.05
C GLY A 345 -33.47 -1.11 28.86
N CYS A 346 -32.95 -1.34 27.66
CA CYS A 346 -31.54 -1.16 27.30
C CYS A 346 -31.42 -0.26 26.07
N ALA A 347 -30.55 0.74 26.12
CA ALA A 347 -30.41 1.72 25.03
C ALA A 347 -29.82 1.13 23.73
N SER A 348 -29.09 0.00 23.82
CA SER A 348 -28.53 -0.73 22.67
C SER A 348 -28.38 -2.21 22.98
N ALA A 349 -27.84 -2.99 22.03
CA ALA A 349 -27.30 -4.31 22.34
C ALA A 349 -26.18 -4.17 23.39
N ASP A 350 -26.11 -5.12 24.32
CA ASP A 350 -25.17 -5.08 25.44
C ASP A 350 -25.04 -6.48 26.07
N ILE A 351 -24.14 -6.60 27.05
CA ILE A 351 -23.80 -7.87 27.70
C ILE A 351 -24.90 -8.28 28.71
N LEU A 352 -25.29 -9.56 28.60
CA LEU A 352 -26.18 -10.31 29.48
C LEU A 352 -25.35 -11.33 30.27
N GLY A 353 -25.58 -11.44 31.58
CA GLY A 353 -25.00 -12.49 32.43
C GLY A 353 -26.03 -13.55 32.80
N GLN A 354 -25.67 -14.84 32.74
CA GLN A 354 -26.48 -15.97 33.19
C GLN A 354 -25.67 -16.95 34.04
N ARG A 355 -26.34 -17.71 34.91
CA ARG A 355 -25.77 -18.73 35.81
C ARG A 355 -26.44 -20.09 35.60
N ALA A 356 -25.66 -21.17 35.63
CA ALA A 356 -26.13 -22.55 35.70
C ALA A 356 -25.12 -23.44 36.45
N THR A 357 -25.55 -24.62 36.91
CA THR A 357 -24.65 -25.63 37.50
C THR A 357 -24.07 -26.60 36.46
N SER A 358 -24.55 -26.53 35.22
CA SER A 358 -24.14 -27.38 34.11
C SER A 358 -23.74 -26.54 32.90
N LEU A 359 -22.46 -26.61 32.51
CA LEU A 359 -21.92 -25.90 31.35
C LEU A 359 -22.65 -26.25 30.06
N ARG A 360 -22.98 -27.55 29.87
CA ARG A 360 -23.60 -28.08 28.65
C ARG A 360 -25.12 -28.00 28.65
N ALA A 361 -25.73 -27.34 29.65
CA ALA A 361 -27.17 -27.15 29.65
C ALA A 361 -27.60 -26.33 28.43
N ALA A 362 -28.57 -26.84 27.66
CA ALA A 362 -29.10 -26.15 26.48
C ALA A 362 -29.83 -24.87 26.89
N GLY A 363 -29.80 -23.83 26.05
CA GLY A 363 -30.50 -22.57 26.30
C GLY A 363 -32.00 -22.75 26.61
N THR A 364 -32.63 -23.76 26.01
CA THR A 364 -34.05 -24.08 26.18
C THR A 364 -34.38 -24.86 27.46
N SER A 365 -33.40 -25.34 28.23
CA SER A 365 -33.67 -26.21 29.39
C SER A 365 -34.22 -25.47 30.61
N GLY A 366 -34.10 -24.13 30.64
CA GLY A 366 -34.43 -23.32 31.81
C GLY A 366 -33.39 -23.39 32.94
N GLU A 367 -32.32 -24.16 32.79
CA GLU A 367 -31.26 -24.27 33.81
C GLU A 367 -30.40 -23.00 33.92
N TRP A 368 -30.32 -22.20 32.85
CA TRP A 368 -29.61 -20.92 32.84
C TRP A 368 -30.49 -19.78 33.34
N SER A 369 -30.21 -19.30 34.55
CA SER A 369 -30.90 -18.16 35.16
C SER A 369 -30.20 -16.84 34.82
N VAL A 370 -30.95 -15.81 34.39
CA VAL A 370 -30.39 -14.47 34.15
C VAL A 370 -30.01 -13.81 35.48
N ILE A 371 -28.77 -13.32 35.60
CA ILE A 371 -28.27 -12.66 36.81
C ILE A 371 -28.02 -11.15 36.63
N ALA A 372 -27.79 -10.70 35.40
CA ALA A 372 -27.59 -9.28 35.10
C ALA A 372 -27.92 -9.00 33.63
N ARG A 373 -28.45 -7.81 33.34
CA ARG A 373 -28.73 -7.31 31.99
C ARG A 373 -28.08 -5.94 31.83
N CYS A 374 -27.78 -5.55 30.60
CA CYS A 374 -27.23 -4.23 30.29
C CYS A 374 -25.94 -3.93 31.08
N ILE A 375 -25.08 -4.94 31.23
CA ILE A 375 -23.93 -4.86 32.14
C ILE A 375 -23.05 -3.64 31.82
N GLY A 376 -22.73 -3.41 30.55
CA GLY A 376 -21.92 -2.26 30.14
C GLY A 376 -22.67 -0.94 30.33
N ARG A 377 -23.89 -0.84 29.80
CA ARG A 377 -24.72 0.37 29.86
C ARG A 377 -25.01 0.81 31.29
N THR A 378 -25.33 -0.12 32.20
CA THR A 378 -25.56 0.16 33.61
C THR A 378 -24.27 0.55 34.35
N ALA A 379 -23.11 0.07 33.90
CA ALA A 379 -21.80 0.52 34.40
C ALA A 379 -21.32 1.84 33.79
N GLY A 380 -22.02 2.38 32.78
CA GLY A 380 -21.71 3.66 32.13
C GLY A 380 -20.86 3.55 30.85
N THR A 381 -20.79 2.39 30.22
CA THR A 381 -20.07 2.24 28.94
C THR A 381 -20.93 2.69 27.75
N PRO A 382 -20.29 2.99 26.59
CA PRO A 382 -20.96 2.96 25.28
C PRO A 382 -21.51 1.56 24.94
N GLU A 383 -22.01 1.38 23.71
CA GLU A 383 -22.28 0.04 23.19
C GLU A 383 -20.97 -0.77 23.12
N VAL A 384 -21.02 -2.02 23.58
CA VAL A 384 -19.85 -2.89 23.73
C VAL A 384 -20.18 -4.32 23.30
N GLU A 385 -19.15 -5.10 23.00
CA GLU A 385 -19.23 -6.53 22.64
C GLU A 385 -18.05 -7.33 23.19
N GLY A 386 -17.86 -8.57 22.71
CA GLY A 386 -16.69 -9.37 23.04
C GLY A 386 -16.36 -9.48 24.53
N PRO A 387 -17.30 -9.97 25.38
CA PRO A 387 -17.03 -10.09 26.80
C PRO A 387 -15.88 -11.09 27.03
N SER A 388 -14.95 -10.77 27.93
CA SER A 388 -13.92 -11.69 28.43
C SER A 388 -13.98 -11.75 29.95
N ALA A 389 -14.38 -12.90 30.50
CA ALA A 389 -14.67 -13.05 31.93
C ALA A 389 -13.62 -13.88 32.65
N PHE A 390 -13.10 -13.38 33.78
CA PHE A 390 -12.15 -14.11 34.61
C PHE A 390 -12.27 -13.75 36.10
N VAL A 391 -11.80 -14.67 36.94
CA VAL A 391 -11.67 -14.46 38.39
C VAL A 391 -10.29 -13.85 38.66
N ALA A 392 -10.25 -12.82 39.50
CA ALA A 392 -9.00 -12.22 39.91
C ALA A 392 -8.14 -13.22 40.70
N ASN A 393 -6.82 -13.16 40.50
CA ASN A 393 -5.84 -13.89 41.27
C ASN A 393 -6.01 -13.59 42.77
N PRO A 394 -5.72 -14.55 43.66
CA PRO A 394 -5.58 -14.26 45.09
C PRO A 394 -4.58 -13.11 45.31
N GLY A 395 -5.00 -12.10 46.07
CA GLY A 395 -4.17 -10.90 46.33
C GLY A 395 -4.08 -9.90 45.18
N ASP A 396 -4.96 -9.98 44.17
CA ASP A 396 -5.05 -8.98 43.11
C ASP A 396 -5.32 -7.57 43.67
N THR A 397 -4.57 -6.57 43.20
CA THR A 397 -4.63 -5.19 43.71
C THR A 397 -5.65 -4.30 42.99
N GLY A 398 -6.35 -4.81 41.98
CA GLY A 398 -7.36 -4.12 41.19
C GLY A 398 -8.72 -3.94 41.88
N GLY A 399 -8.89 -4.47 43.10
CA GLY A 399 -10.02 -4.16 43.99
C GLY A 399 -11.34 -4.89 43.69
N PHE A 400 -11.36 -5.80 42.71
CA PHE A 400 -12.52 -6.62 42.37
C PHE A 400 -12.18 -8.10 42.31
N ARG A 401 -13.11 -8.96 42.73
CA ARG A 401 -12.97 -10.42 42.65
C ARG A 401 -13.26 -10.98 41.26
N TYR A 402 -14.17 -10.38 40.51
CA TYR A 402 -14.58 -10.83 39.19
C TYR A 402 -14.47 -9.69 38.19
N TYR A 403 -13.94 -10.01 37.00
CA TYR A 403 -13.84 -9.09 35.88
C TYR A 403 -14.61 -9.62 34.68
N VAL A 404 -15.29 -8.71 33.97
CA VAL A 404 -15.78 -8.91 32.61
C VAL A 404 -15.29 -7.72 31.81
N TRP A 405 -14.30 -7.95 30.96
CA TRP A 405 -13.83 -6.93 30.04
C TRP A 405 -14.71 -6.95 28.80
N VAL A 406 -15.00 -5.78 28.22
CA VAL A 406 -15.89 -5.64 27.07
C VAL A 406 -15.24 -4.76 26.00
N ASP A 407 -15.32 -5.15 24.73
CA ASP A 407 -14.75 -4.42 23.60
C ASP A 407 -15.68 -3.30 23.15
N ASN A 408 -15.20 -2.05 23.27
CA ASN A 408 -15.79 -0.91 22.58
C ASN A 408 -15.22 -0.85 21.15
N TYR A 409 -15.70 -1.74 20.29
CA TYR A 409 -15.21 -1.99 18.92
C TYR A 409 -15.15 -0.74 18.04
N GLY A 410 -16.02 0.25 18.25
CA GLY A 410 -16.00 1.55 17.55
C GLY A 410 -15.19 2.66 18.25
N GLY A 411 -14.63 2.39 19.42
CA GLY A 411 -13.98 3.37 20.30
C GLY A 411 -12.64 2.90 20.84
N VAL A 412 -12.46 3.02 22.16
CA VAL A 412 -11.15 2.92 22.86
C VAL A 412 -10.53 1.52 22.92
N GLY A 413 -11.22 0.48 22.44
CA GLY A 413 -10.84 -0.93 22.65
C GLY A 413 -11.50 -1.50 23.90
N TYR A 414 -10.82 -2.42 24.57
CA TYR A 414 -11.33 -3.04 25.78
C TYR A 414 -11.57 -2.07 26.95
N ILE A 415 -12.65 -2.32 27.67
CA ILE A 415 -13.05 -1.63 28.89
C ILE A 415 -13.20 -2.68 30.00
N PRO A 416 -12.43 -2.60 31.10
CA PRO A 416 -12.61 -3.52 32.22
C PRO A 416 -13.85 -3.15 33.03
N LEU A 417 -14.69 -4.13 33.37
CA LEU A 417 -15.75 -4.00 34.37
C LEU A 417 -15.49 -4.96 35.52
N GLY A 418 -15.60 -4.48 36.76
CA GLY A 418 -15.32 -5.24 37.98
C GLY A 418 -16.53 -5.39 38.89
N THR A 419 -16.63 -6.53 39.58
CA THR A 419 -17.57 -6.74 40.68
C THR A 419 -17.01 -7.67 41.76
N ASN A 420 -17.59 -7.62 42.96
CA ASN A 420 -17.21 -8.47 44.10
C ASN A 420 -18.22 -9.57 44.43
N SER A 421 -19.36 -9.62 43.73
CA SER A 421 -20.38 -10.67 43.88
C SER A 421 -21.06 -10.97 42.55
N LEU A 422 -21.26 -12.26 42.24
CA LEU A 422 -22.09 -12.75 41.13
C LEU A 422 -23.46 -13.27 41.61
N SER A 423 -23.87 -12.88 42.81
CA SER A 423 -25.15 -13.26 43.42
C SER A 423 -25.89 -12.04 43.99
N GLY A 424 -27.22 -12.09 43.99
CA GLY A 424 -28.06 -10.97 44.44
C GLY A 424 -28.17 -9.86 43.38
N ASP A 425 -28.23 -8.60 43.83
CA ASP A 425 -28.17 -7.40 42.95
C ASP A 425 -26.73 -7.18 42.48
N VAL A 426 -26.37 -7.79 41.33
CA VAL A 426 -25.01 -7.72 40.78
C VAL A 426 -24.76 -6.34 40.16
N ARG A 427 -23.83 -5.59 40.75
CA ARG A 427 -23.40 -4.29 40.23
C ARG A 427 -22.01 -4.37 39.62
N TRP A 428 -21.92 -3.98 38.35
CA TRP A 428 -20.66 -3.86 37.62
C TRP A 428 -20.15 -2.43 37.70
N THR A 429 -18.87 -2.30 38.04
CA THR A 429 -18.20 -1.00 38.18
C THR A 429 -17.19 -0.84 37.05
N TYR A 430 -17.25 0.29 36.37
CA TYR A 430 -16.19 0.72 35.46
C TYR A 430 -15.05 1.37 36.29
N PRO A 431 -13.85 0.74 36.40
CA PRO A 431 -12.75 1.30 37.18
C PRO A 431 -12.29 2.64 36.64
N LYS A 432 -12.04 3.61 37.53
CA LYS A 432 -11.61 4.96 37.15
C LYS A 432 -10.17 5.02 36.61
N THR A 433 -9.34 4.05 36.98
CA THR A 433 -7.92 3.99 36.61
C THR A 433 -7.56 2.58 36.19
N PHE A 434 -7.11 2.45 34.95
CA PHE A 434 -6.57 1.23 34.36
C PHE A 434 -5.70 1.62 33.16
N GLN A 435 -4.76 0.76 32.80
CA GLN A 435 -3.88 0.92 31.65
C GLN A 435 -3.86 -0.40 30.88
N LEU A 436 -4.43 -0.40 29.68
CA LEU A 436 -4.39 -1.51 28.73
C LEU A 436 -3.44 -1.18 27.57
N PRO A 437 -3.03 -2.18 26.78
CA PRO A 437 -2.42 -1.98 25.48
C PRO A 437 -3.16 -0.97 24.61
N ALA A 438 -2.49 -0.40 23.60
CA ALA A 438 -3.13 0.54 22.69
C ALA A 438 -4.17 -0.15 21.78
N SER A 439 -5.44 0.26 21.91
CA SER A 439 -6.58 -0.25 21.12
C SER A 439 -6.70 -1.78 21.08
N PRO A 440 -6.72 -2.48 22.23
CA PRO A 440 -6.89 -3.91 22.22
C PRO A 440 -8.33 -4.24 21.88
N ARG A 441 -8.53 -5.16 20.95
CA ARG A 441 -9.83 -5.65 20.49
C ARG A 441 -10.06 -7.07 20.95
N HIS A 442 -11.34 -7.41 21.05
CA HIS A 442 -11.94 -8.70 21.44
C HIS A 442 -10.90 -9.84 21.60
N GLY A 443 -10.58 -10.25 22.82
CA GLY A 443 -9.42 -11.05 23.22
C GLY A 443 -9.58 -11.59 24.64
N SER A 444 -8.54 -12.19 25.22
CA SER A 444 -8.69 -12.95 26.47
C SER A 444 -7.53 -12.85 27.45
N VAL A 445 -7.88 -12.91 28.75
CA VAL A 445 -6.96 -12.80 29.88
C VAL A 445 -6.75 -14.17 30.54
N LEU A 446 -5.49 -14.55 30.72
CA LEU A 446 -5.07 -15.78 31.39
C LEU A 446 -4.25 -15.48 32.64
N SER A 447 -4.62 -16.07 33.77
CA SER A 447 -3.79 -16.07 34.98
C SER A 447 -2.51 -16.89 34.80
N ILE A 448 -1.36 -16.27 35.08
CA ILE A 448 -0.03 -16.86 34.96
C ILE A 448 0.76 -16.74 36.27
N THR A 449 1.76 -17.59 36.41
CA THR A 449 2.74 -17.56 37.51
C THR A 449 3.79 -16.49 37.27
N ALA A 450 4.52 -16.07 38.32
CA ALA A 450 5.65 -15.15 38.18
C ALA A 450 6.72 -15.66 37.22
N SER A 451 7.06 -16.96 37.26
CA SER A 451 8.06 -17.55 36.36
C SER A 451 7.60 -17.57 34.90
N GLU A 452 6.32 -17.81 34.63
CA GLU A 452 5.75 -17.71 33.27
C GLU A 452 5.78 -16.25 32.78
N ARG A 453 5.45 -15.28 33.64
CA ARG A 453 5.56 -13.84 33.33
C ARG A 453 7.01 -13.46 32.97
N GLU A 454 7.97 -13.91 33.77
CA GLU A 454 9.40 -13.66 33.55
C GLU A 454 9.89 -14.31 32.26
N ALA A 455 9.46 -15.53 31.94
CA ALA A 455 9.81 -16.21 30.70
C ALA A 455 9.27 -15.46 29.47
N LEU A 456 8.02 -15.00 29.52
CA LEU A 456 7.41 -14.16 28.49
C LEU A 456 8.20 -12.84 28.32
N ALA A 457 8.47 -12.13 29.42
CA ALA A 457 9.23 -10.88 29.41
C ALA A 457 10.66 -11.07 28.89
N ALA A 458 11.34 -12.16 29.26
CA ALA A 458 12.68 -12.47 28.79
C ALA A 458 12.73 -12.79 27.29
N ARG A 459 11.71 -13.47 26.75
CA ARG A 459 11.66 -13.83 25.32
C ARG A 459 11.41 -12.63 24.42
N TRP A 460 10.44 -11.80 24.80
CA TRP A 460 9.85 -10.79 23.93
C TRP A 460 10.14 -9.35 24.35
N GLY A 461 10.77 -9.14 25.50
CA GLY A 461 10.89 -7.84 26.11
C GLY A 461 9.53 -7.31 26.59
N VAL A 462 9.59 -6.32 27.48
CA VAL A 462 8.43 -5.53 27.88
C VAL A 462 8.64 -4.11 27.36
N SER A 463 7.59 -3.51 26.80
CA SER A 463 7.60 -2.09 26.52
C SER A 463 7.63 -1.33 27.85
N ASP A 464 8.72 -0.60 28.12
CA ASP A 464 8.72 0.44 29.13
C ASP A 464 7.89 1.61 28.58
N VAL A 465 6.58 1.57 28.76
CA VAL A 465 5.78 2.79 28.73
C VAL A 465 6.14 3.57 29.99
N PRO A 466 6.66 4.81 29.89
CA PRO A 466 6.80 5.68 31.05
C PRO A 466 5.40 5.93 31.62
N SER A 467 5.22 5.60 32.89
CA SER A 467 4.06 5.99 33.66
C SER A 467 3.84 7.51 33.55
N LYS A 468 2.62 7.94 33.21
CA LYS A 468 2.22 9.31 33.49
C LYS A 468 2.09 9.47 35.01
N LEU A 469 2.99 10.26 35.57
CA LEU A 469 2.87 11.04 36.81
C LEU A 469 2.63 10.24 38.10
N SER A 470 3.73 9.73 38.66
CA SER A 470 4.00 10.00 40.08
C SER A 470 4.71 11.36 40.17
N PRO A 471 4.57 12.12 41.28
CA PRO A 471 5.27 13.39 41.42
C PRO A 471 6.76 13.15 41.23
N ALA A 472 7.39 14.02 40.43
CA ALA A 472 8.81 13.99 40.13
C ALA A 472 9.62 13.68 41.41
N SER A 473 10.32 12.54 41.41
CA SER A 473 11.66 12.56 41.98
C SER A 473 12.40 13.64 41.19
N ALA A 474 12.77 14.72 41.87
CA ALA A 474 13.46 15.84 41.23
C ALA A 474 14.62 15.30 40.39
N MET A 475 14.62 15.61 39.09
CA MET A 475 15.81 15.38 38.27
C MET A 475 17.00 16.04 38.98
N SER A 476 18.14 15.35 39.00
CA SER A 476 19.36 15.95 39.52
C SER A 476 19.64 17.25 38.74
N GLU A 477 20.20 18.26 39.41
CA GLU A 477 20.54 19.53 38.75
C GLU A 477 21.49 19.30 37.56
N ASP A 478 22.37 18.30 37.65
CA ASP A 478 23.28 17.91 36.57
C ASP A 478 22.55 17.34 35.36
N ASP A 479 21.56 16.46 35.55
CA ASP A 479 20.75 15.90 34.45
C ASP A 479 19.87 16.97 33.79
N ALA A 480 19.29 17.88 34.58
CA ALA A 480 18.54 19.01 34.07
C ALA A 480 19.42 19.96 33.24
N SER A 481 20.65 20.21 33.71
CA SER A 481 21.65 21.02 33.01
C SER A 481 22.08 20.38 31.70
N ARG A 482 22.37 19.07 31.69
CA ARG A 482 22.72 18.34 30.47
C ARG A 482 21.58 18.36 29.45
N MET A 483 20.36 18.08 29.89
CA MET A 483 19.18 18.10 29.01
C MET A 483 18.94 19.49 28.41
N MET A 484 19.13 20.56 29.19
CA MET A 484 19.02 21.94 28.71
C MET A 484 20.06 22.25 27.63
N GLY A 485 21.32 21.83 27.80
CA GLY A 485 22.37 22.02 26.80
C GLY A 485 22.13 21.24 25.51
N GLU A 486 21.58 20.04 25.59
CA GLU A 486 21.24 19.21 24.43
C GLU A 486 19.98 19.71 23.70
N ALA A 487 19.00 20.28 24.41
CA ALA A 487 17.80 20.87 23.83
C ALA A 487 18.02 22.27 23.24
N TRP A 488 19.21 22.85 23.38
CA TRP A 488 19.51 24.22 22.94
C TRP A 488 20.35 24.22 21.67
N VAL A 489 19.76 24.62 20.55
CA VAL A 489 20.39 24.52 19.22
C VAL A 489 20.18 25.81 18.43
N VAL A 490 21.25 26.32 17.84
CA VAL A 490 21.17 27.37 16.80
C VAL A 490 21.25 26.69 15.43
N PRO A 491 20.27 26.92 14.52
CA PRO A 491 20.35 26.38 13.16
C PRO A 491 21.65 26.76 12.46
N SER A 492 22.23 25.84 11.69
CA SER A 492 23.49 26.06 10.98
C SER A 492 23.39 27.06 9.83
N VAL A 493 22.18 27.35 9.36
CA VAL A 493 21.88 28.35 8.33
C VAL A 493 20.69 29.17 8.80
N VAL A 494 20.81 30.48 8.78
CA VAL A 494 19.80 31.43 9.26
C VAL A 494 19.71 32.64 8.35
N ALA A 495 18.60 33.38 8.43
CA ALA A 495 18.46 34.66 7.76
C ALA A 495 19.17 35.78 8.55
N SER A 496 19.51 36.87 7.87
CA SER A 496 19.79 38.14 8.54
C SER A 496 18.55 38.59 9.32
N GLY A 497 18.71 39.09 10.54
CA GLY A 497 17.63 39.44 11.46
C GLY A 497 17.16 38.30 12.36
N THR A 498 17.73 37.09 12.26
CA THR A 498 17.37 35.98 13.16
C THR A 498 17.84 36.27 14.60
N ARG A 499 16.88 36.30 15.53
CA ARG A 499 17.14 36.34 16.98
C ARG A 499 17.58 34.97 17.48
N LEU A 500 18.67 34.93 18.24
CA LEU A 500 19.21 33.70 18.80
C LEU A 500 18.28 33.10 19.86
N PRO A 501 18.13 31.75 19.89
CA PRO A 501 17.22 31.08 20.80
C PRO A 501 17.81 31.02 22.22
N ALA A 502 16.97 31.22 23.23
CA ALA A 502 17.30 31.03 24.63
C ALA A 502 16.38 29.96 25.26
N PRO A 503 16.91 29.01 26.04
CA PRO A 503 16.07 28.10 26.82
C PRO A 503 15.13 28.85 27.76
N ALA A 504 13.92 28.31 27.97
CA ALA A 504 12.92 28.97 28.80
C ALA A 504 13.45 29.21 30.23
N GLY A 505 13.37 30.46 30.68
CA GLY A 505 13.84 30.87 32.01
C GLY A 505 15.36 31.00 32.16
N ALA A 506 16.14 30.80 31.09
CA ALA A 506 17.59 30.92 31.11
C ALA A 506 18.05 32.29 30.56
N HIS A 507 19.06 32.89 31.20
CA HIS A 507 19.78 34.03 30.66
C HIS A 507 21.00 33.53 29.87
N VAL A 508 21.08 33.92 28.59
CA VAL A 508 22.16 33.52 27.69
C VAL A 508 23.02 34.74 27.37
N VAL A 509 24.32 34.59 27.56
CA VAL A 509 25.32 35.57 27.10
C VAL A 509 25.93 35.06 25.81
N TRP A 510 25.85 35.85 24.75
CA TRP A 510 26.39 35.52 23.44
C TRP A 510 27.67 36.29 23.14
N ALA A 511 28.64 35.60 22.53
CA ALA A 511 29.83 36.18 21.93
C ALA A 511 29.98 35.64 20.50
N SER A 512 30.58 36.45 19.62
CA SER A 512 30.89 36.10 18.23
C SER A 512 32.36 36.40 17.93
N ASP A 513 32.94 35.63 17.01
CA ASP A 513 34.31 35.85 16.51
C ASP A 513 34.39 36.96 15.45
N THR A 514 33.25 37.33 14.85
CA THR A 514 33.14 38.37 13.82
C THR A 514 32.03 39.38 14.14
N PRO A 515 32.15 40.65 13.72
CA PRO A 515 31.05 41.61 13.82
C PRO A 515 29.78 41.11 13.14
N GLY A 516 28.60 41.43 13.70
CA GLY A 516 27.30 41.01 13.14
C GLY A 516 26.33 40.39 14.15
N LEU A 517 26.60 40.50 15.44
CA LEU A 517 25.69 40.16 16.53
C LEU A 517 25.35 41.43 17.32
N ARG A 518 24.07 41.80 17.41
CA ARG A 518 23.59 42.95 18.20
C ARG A 518 22.28 42.58 18.89
N ASP A 519 22.19 42.79 20.20
CA ASP A 519 20.99 42.50 21.00
C ASP A 519 20.43 41.08 20.75
N ASP A 520 21.34 40.10 20.70
CA ASP A 520 21.08 38.69 20.37
C ASP A 520 20.49 38.43 18.98
N VAL A 521 20.57 39.41 18.08
CA VAL A 521 20.14 39.31 16.68
C VAL A 521 21.35 39.23 15.77
N LEU A 522 21.34 38.23 14.88
CA LEU A 522 22.34 38.05 13.84
C LEU A 522 22.04 38.97 12.66
N THR A 523 23.04 39.67 12.15
CA THR A 523 22.91 40.61 11.04
C THR A 523 23.97 40.34 9.96
N ASN A 524 23.53 40.30 8.71
CA ASN A 524 24.37 40.33 7.53
C ASN A 524 23.77 41.33 6.53
N ASP A 525 24.46 42.45 6.31
CA ASP A 525 24.04 43.50 5.37
C ASP A 525 24.60 43.28 3.95
N GLY A 526 25.47 42.26 3.78
CA GLY A 526 26.08 41.90 2.51
C GLY A 526 25.18 41.07 1.60
N ALA A 527 25.57 40.94 0.33
CA ALA A 527 24.91 40.04 -0.61
C ALA A 527 25.29 38.57 -0.36
N GLU A 528 26.56 38.34 -0.02
CA GLU A 528 27.10 37.00 0.19
C GLU A 528 26.82 36.47 1.61
N PRO A 529 26.65 35.15 1.77
CA PRO A 529 26.53 34.53 3.10
C PRO A 529 27.80 34.71 3.94
N VAL A 530 27.65 34.97 5.23
CA VAL A 530 28.76 35.09 6.20
C VAL A 530 28.72 33.91 7.18
N THR A 531 29.86 33.27 7.40
CA THR A 531 30.00 32.25 8.45
C THR A 531 30.51 32.90 9.73
N MET A 532 29.82 32.64 10.84
CA MET A 532 30.12 33.16 12.17
C MET A 532 30.23 32.01 13.18
N HIS A 533 31.20 32.09 14.09
CA HIS A 533 31.28 31.19 15.24
C HIS A 533 30.72 31.90 16.48
N LEU A 534 29.62 31.37 16.98
CA LEU A 534 28.93 31.87 18.16
C LEU A 534 29.33 31.05 19.38
N THR A 535 29.68 31.73 20.47
CA THR A 535 29.79 31.12 21.79
C THR A 535 28.60 31.60 22.63
N GLY A 536 27.70 30.69 22.96
CA GLY A 536 26.61 30.96 23.89
C GLY A 536 26.94 30.41 25.27
N THR A 537 26.68 31.20 26.32
CA THR A 537 26.86 30.80 27.72
C THR A 537 25.55 30.97 28.47
N ILE A 538 24.96 29.87 28.94
CA ILE A 538 23.83 29.91 29.89
C ILE A 538 24.42 30.08 31.28
N VAL A 539 24.00 31.14 31.98
CA VAL A 539 24.37 31.36 33.39
C VAL A 539 23.29 30.73 34.27
N GLN A 540 23.66 29.75 35.10
CA GLN A 540 22.70 29.05 35.95
C GLN A 540 22.57 29.73 37.32
N PRO A 541 21.36 29.74 37.93
CA PRO A 541 21.14 30.37 39.22
C PRO A 541 22.01 29.81 40.37
N ALA A 542 22.43 28.55 40.28
CA ALA A 542 23.18 27.83 41.33
C ALA A 542 24.72 27.94 41.21
N GLY A 543 25.26 28.73 40.26
CA GLY A 543 26.70 28.98 40.14
C GLY A 543 27.47 28.15 39.10
N GLY A 544 26.78 27.47 38.18
CA GLY A 544 27.34 26.79 37.01
C GLY A 544 27.09 27.52 35.68
N SER A 545 27.77 27.09 34.61
CA SER A 545 27.49 27.59 33.25
C SER A 545 27.54 26.49 32.19
N ILE A 546 26.65 26.58 31.21
CA ILE A 546 26.64 25.71 30.03
C ILE A 546 27.15 26.53 28.85
N VAL A 547 28.28 26.13 28.27
CA VAL A 547 28.89 26.82 27.12
C VAL A 547 28.77 25.96 25.88
N LYS A 548 28.18 26.49 24.80
CA LYS A 548 28.13 25.86 23.47
C LYS A 548 28.75 26.75 22.41
N ARG A 549 29.35 26.12 21.41
CA ARG A 549 29.98 26.81 20.27
C ARG A 549 29.33 26.39 18.97
N PHE A 550 28.60 27.30 18.34
CA PHE A 550 27.88 27.05 17.10
C PHE A 550 28.62 27.66 15.93
N LYS A 551 28.71 26.91 14.83
CA LYS A 551 29.05 27.45 13.51
C LYS A 551 27.75 27.73 12.77
N VAL A 552 27.53 28.98 12.37
CA VAL A 552 26.30 29.46 11.76
C VAL A 552 26.62 30.23 10.48
N ARG A 553 25.88 29.95 9.40
CA ARG A 553 25.95 30.68 8.13
C ARG A 553 24.74 31.60 8.03
N ILE A 554 24.98 32.91 8.07
CA ILE A 554 23.95 33.94 7.96
C ILE A 554 23.83 34.30 6.47
N LEU A 555 22.68 34.02 5.87
CA LEU A 555 22.45 34.33 4.46
C LEU A 555 22.45 35.85 4.22
N GLY A 556 22.94 36.27 3.05
CA GLY A 556 22.95 37.67 2.63
C GLY A 556 21.65 38.09 1.96
N ARG A 557 21.54 39.38 1.61
CA ARG A 557 20.28 40.07 1.23
C ARG A 557 19.45 39.45 0.10
N ASP A 558 20.04 38.59 -0.72
CA ASP A 558 19.37 37.91 -1.82
C ASP A 558 18.70 36.59 -1.38
N MET A 559 18.65 36.32 -0.07
CA MET A 559 17.97 35.15 0.49
C MET A 559 16.49 35.12 0.12
N ARG A 560 15.95 33.90 0.08
CA ARG A 560 14.53 33.62 -0.05
C ARG A 560 14.10 32.68 1.07
N ARG A 561 12.80 32.59 1.29
CA ARG A 561 12.15 31.61 2.17
C ARG A 561 11.56 30.51 1.32
N LEU A 562 12.02 29.29 1.56
CA LEU A 562 11.41 28.06 1.07
C LEU A 562 10.33 27.64 2.05
N TYR A 563 9.11 27.44 1.56
CA TYR A 563 8.00 26.91 2.32
C TYR A 563 7.76 25.47 1.89
N ALA A 564 7.64 24.55 2.84
CA ALA A 564 7.16 23.20 2.58
C ALA A 564 5.82 22.98 3.31
N TYR A 565 4.87 22.35 2.63
CA TYR A 565 3.54 22.09 3.14
C TYR A 565 2.91 20.87 2.46
N ALA A 566 1.89 20.29 3.10
CA ALA A 566 0.95 19.38 2.47
C ALA A 566 -0.40 20.09 2.35
N ARG A 567 -1.24 19.64 1.41
CA ARG A 567 -2.53 20.27 1.15
C ARG A 567 -3.68 19.39 1.66
N THR A 568 -4.79 20.04 2.00
CA THR A 568 -6.06 19.36 2.21
C THR A 568 -6.54 18.78 0.88
N PRO A 569 -6.85 17.47 0.81
CA PRO A 569 -7.36 16.86 -0.41
C PRO A 569 -8.66 17.49 -0.91
N THR A 570 -8.77 17.65 -2.23
CA THR A 570 -9.98 18.09 -2.93
C THR A 570 -10.33 17.07 -4.03
N SER A 571 -11.06 17.47 -5.08
CA SER A 571 -11.46 16.56 -6.16
C SER A 571 -10.33 16.31 -7.18
N ALA A 572 -10.51 15.30 -8.03
CA ALA A 572 -9.64 15.07 -9.19
C ALA A 572 -9.70 16.22 -10.21
N HIS A 573 -10.84 16.89 -10.36
CA HIS A 573 -10.99 18.07 -11.22
C HIS A 573 -10.15 19.26 -10.73
N ASP A 574 -9.93 19.37 -9.42
CA ASP A 574 -9.05 20.39 -8.84
C ASP A 574 -7.55 20.04 -8.99
N ALA A 575 -7.23 18.89 -9.57
CA ALA A 575 -5.88 18.30 -9.64
C ALA A 575 -5.18 18.24 -8.26
N ASN A 576 -5.95 17.99 -7.19
CA ASN A 576 -5.46 17.94 -5.82
C ASN A 576 -6.20 16.85 -5.00
N GLN A 577 -6.49 15.73 -5.66
CA GLN A 577 -6.98 14.51 -5.03
C GLN A 577 -5.99 13.97 -3.98
N PRO A 578 -6.39 13.03 -3.08
CA PRO A 578 -5.56 12.62 -1.95
C PRO A 578 -4.12 12.20 -2.28
N VAL A 579 -3.90 11.51 -3.41
CA VAL A 579 -2.57 11.06 -3.85
C VAL A 579 -1.63 12.20 -4.25
N ILE A 580 -2.18 13.40 -4.50
CA ILE A 580 -1.43 14.62 -4.81
C ILE A 580 -1.33 15.52 -3.59
N ALA A 581 -2.43 15.70 -2.87
CA ALA A 581 -2.49 16.59 -1.72
C ALA A 581 -1.55 16.14 -0.58
N ARG A 582 -1.40 14.82 -0.40
CA ARG A 582 -0.52 14.18 0.60
C ARG A 582 0.90 13.99 0.10
N SER A 583 1.46 15.04 -0.45
CA SER A 583 2.84 15.11 -0.92
C SER A 583 3.48 16.37 -0.36
N VAL A 584 4.78 16.55 -0.56
CA VAL A 584 5.42 17.83 -0.27
C VAL A 584 5.15 18.78 -1.42
N HIS A 585 4.53 19.90 -1.10
CA HIS A 585 4.40 21.08 -1.94
C HIS A 585 5.44 22.10 -1.50
N LEU A 586 5.99 22.84 -2.47
CA LEU A 586 7.00 23.87 -2.21
C LEU A 586 6.52 25.22 -2.72
N ALA A 587 6.85 26.28 -1.98
CA ALA A 587 6.68 27.66 -2.42
C ALA A 587 7.90 28.51 -2.08
N LEU A 588 8.11 29.60 -2.82
CA LEU A 588 9.22 30.54 -2.59
C LEU A 588 8.68 31.96 -2.40
N GLY A 589 9.19 32.66 -1.37
CA GLY A 589 8.93 34.09 -1.15
C GLY A 589 10.21 34.80 -0.67
N GLY A 590 10.36 36.09 -0.94
CA GLY A 590 11.32 36.94 -0.21
C GLY A 590 10.78 37.34 1.17
N ASP A 591 11.64 37.90 2.02
CA ASP A 591 11.23 38.41 3.33
C ASP A 591 10.14 39.49 3.21
N GLY A 592 8.96 39.22 3.77
CA GLY A 592 7.80 40.11 3.71
C GLY A 592 7.03 40.10 2.37
N THR A 593 7.41 39.28 1.39
CA THR A 593 6.68 39.13 0.13
C THR A 593 5.79 37.89 0.14
N ALA A 594 4.71 37.91 -0.64
CA ALA A 594 3.82 36.78 -0.79
C ALA A 594 4.57 35.56 -1.39
N PRO A 595 4.50 34.37 -0.76
CA PRO A 595 5.09 33.18 -1.35
C PRO A 595 4.34 32.76 -2.61
N ILE A 596 5.07 32.26 -3.59
CA ILE A 596 4.55 31.75 -4.86
C ILE A 596 4.70 30.22 -4.85
N PRO A 597 3.61 29.45 -4.93
CA PRO A 597 3.66 28.01 -5.10
C PRO A 597 4.43 27.60 -6.36
N LEU A 598 5.28 26.58 -6.22
CA LEU A 598 5.97 25.95 -7.34
C LEU A 598 5.09 24.84 -7.93
N ASN A 599 5.41 24.42 -9.16
CA ASN A 599 4.73 23.35 -9.89
C ASN A 599 3.20 23.53 -9.99
N ASP A 600 2.72 24.77 -10.15
CA ASP A 600 1.29 25.11 -10.19
C ASP A 600 0.55 24.70 -8.90
N ASN A 601 1.25 24.72 -7.75
CA ASN A 601 0.78 24.22 -6.45
C ASN A 601 0.44 22.72 -6.47
N TYR A 602 1.10 21.95 -7.34
CA TYR A 602 1.04 20.50 -7.40
C TYR A 602 2.22 19.89 -6.64
N GLY A 603 2.04 18.67 -6.14
CA GLY A 603 3.07 17.95 -5.39
C GLY A 603 4.39 17.84 -6.14
N VAL A 604 5.51 17.93 -5.41
CA VAL A 604 6.87 17.85 -5.99
C VAL A 604 7.76 16.78 -5.36
N ILE A 605 7.40 16.29 -4.17
CA ILE A 605 8.08 15.16 -3.52
C ILE A 605 7.00 14.22 -2.98
N PHE A 606 7.03 12.97 -3.39
CA PHE A 606 6.06 11.95 -3.04
C PHE A 606 6.75 10.84 -2.25
N ALA A 607 6.07 10.28 -1.26
CA ALA A 607 6.58 9.13 -0.53
C ALA A 607 6.50 7.87 -1.39
N ASN A 608 7.52 7.03 -1.29
CA ASN A 608 7.56 5.75 -1.97
C ASN A 608 6.55 4.78 -1.34
N GLY A 609 5.87 4.03 -2.19
CA GLY A 609 4.97 2.95 -1.79
C GLY A 609 5.71 1.71 -1.28
N GLU A 610 5.02 0.90 -0.46
CA GLU A 610 5.54 -0.37 0.03
C GLU A 610 5.03 -1.54 -0.81
N HIS A 611 5.92 -2.39 -1.31
CA HIS A 611 5.52 -3.58 -2.05
C HIS A 611 4.90 -4.65 -1.13
N THR A 612 3.64 -5.01 -1.38
CA THR A 612 2.87 -5.92 -0.51
C THR A 612 2.55 -7.27 -1.13
N GLY A 613 2.96 -7.50 -2.39
CA GLY A 613 2.73 -8.74 -3.11
C GLY A 613 3.50 -8.81 -4.42
N VAL A 614 3.15 -9.79 -5.26
CA VAL A 614 3.69 -9.89 -6.62
C VAL A 614 3.17 -8.69 -7.41
N ASP A 615 4.09 -7.80 -7.77
CA ASP A 615 3.81 -6.62 -8.58
C ASP A 615 2.64 -5.79 -8.02
N HIS A 616 2.55 -5.62 -6.68
CA HIS A 616 1.57 -4.74 -6.05
C HIS A 616 2.23 -3.78 -5.05
N VAL A 617 1.86 -2.50 -5.11
CA VAL A 617 2.39 -1.42 -4.28
C VAL A 617 1.30 -0.84 -3.37
N ALA A 618 1.54 -0.76 -2.08
CA ALA A 618 0.71 0.02 -1.15
C ALA A 618 1.24 1.45 -1.11
N LEU A 619 0.46 2.40 -1.63
CA LEU A 619 0.88 3.80 -1.69
C LEU A 619 0.77 4.49 -0.33
N HIS A 620 1.77 5.32 -0.01
CA HIS A 620 1.80 6.13 1.21
C HIS A 620 1.94 7.63 0.88
N GLY A 621 1.30 8.46 1.70
CA GLY A 621 1.40 9.91 1.60
C GLY A 621 2.30 10.50 2.68
N ILE A 622 2.56 11.79 2.59
CA ILE A 622 3.27 12.58 3.60
C ILE A 622 2.43 13.80 4.01
N VAL A 623 2.43 14.11 5.30
CA VAL A 623 1.85 15.32 5.89
C VAL A 623 2.84 15.97 6.85
N ASP A 624 2.57 17.23 7.20
CA ASP A 624 3.44 18.07 8.04
C ASP A 624 4.92 18.08 7.61
N PRO A 625 5.25 18.34 6.33
CA PRO A 625 6.63 18.39 5.89
C PRO A 625 7.35 19.61 6.48
N SER A 626 8.58 19.38 6.96
CA SER A 626 9.45 20.37 7.57
C SER A 626 10.79 20.39 6.83
N PRO A 627 11.15 21.50 6.15
CA PRO A 627 12.41 21.63 5.46
C PRO A 627 13.54 21.96 6.45
N PHE A 628 14.73 21.39 6.24
CA PHE A 628 15.92 21.63 7.05
C PHE A 628 17.21 21.51 6.23
N TYR A 629 18.36 21.82 6.82
CA TYR A 629 19.68 21.58 6.22
C TYR A 629 20.35 20.34 6.81
N PHE A 630 20.91 19.49 5.95
CA PHE A 630 21.88 18.48 6.35
C PHE A 630 23.23 19.12 6.72
N ALA A 631 24.08 18.34 7.40
CA ALA A 631 25.41 18.78 7.84
C ALA A 631 26.33 19.22 6.69
N ASP A 632 26.13 18.66 5.49
CA ASP A 632 26.85 19.00 4.25
C ASP A 632 26.26 20.24 3.53
N GLY A 633 25.18 20.82 4.05
CA GLY A 633 24.49 21.97 3.47
C GLY A 633 23.43 21.60 2.43
N SER A 634 23.18 20.32 2.15
CA SER A 634 22.08 19.91 1.28
C SER A 634 20.72 20.20 1.95
N LEU A 635 19.69 20.43 1.14
CA LEU A 635 18.32 20.53 1.64
C LEU A 635 17.81 19.15 2.07
N GLY A 636 16.97 19.13 3.10
CA GLY A 636 16.24 17.96 3.56
C GLY A 636 14.79 18.31 3.84
N VAL A 637 13.92 17.30 3.78
CA VAL A 637 12.54 17.40 4.26
C VAL A 637 12.29 16.22 5.19
N ILE A 638 11.82 16.50 6.40
CA ILE A 638 11.32 15.48 7.33
C ILE A 638 9.81 15.65 7.46
N GLY A 639 9.04 14.58 7.46
CA GLY A 639 7.59 14.67 7.61
C GLY A 639 6.97 13.39 8.13
N THR A 640 5.65 13.46 8.30
CA THR A 640 4.87 12.36 8.86
C THR A 640 4.30 11.52 7.72
N ARG A 641 4.69 10.25 7.63
CA ARG A 641 4.08 9.32 6.68
C ARG A 641 2.66 8.96 7.11
N VAL A 642 1.74 8.92 6.15
CA VAL A 642 0.31 8.60 6.36
C VAL A 642 -0.19 7.65 5.28
N GLN A 643 -1.32 7.01 5.53
CA GLN A 643 -2.07 6.33 4.49
C GLN A 643 -2.76 7.35 3.56
N MET A 644 -3.05 6.97 2.31
CA MET A 644 -3.77 7.84 1.36
C MET A 644 -5.17 8.27 1.83
N THR A 645 -5.75 7.54 2.79
CA THR A 645 -7.06 7.82 3.38
C THR A 645 -7.02 8.82 4.55
N ALA A 646 -5.87 9.43 4.86
CA ALA A 646 -5.64 10.25 6.08
C ALA A 646 -5.57 9.48 7.39
N THR A 647 -5.70 8.17 7.35
CA THR A 647 -5.51 7.37 8.54
C THR A 647 -4.03 7.31 8.90
N ALA A 648 -3.78 7.15 10.20
CA ALA A 648 -2.43 6.99 10.72
C ALA A 648 -1.75 5.80 10.02
N ASP A 649 -0.58 6.04 9.43
CA ASP A 649 0.29 4.94 9.03
C ASP A 649 0.85 4.26 10.27
N SER A 650 1.13 2.95 10.19
CA SER A 650 1.75 2.22 11.30
C SER A 650 3.07 2.87 11.74
N SER A 651 3.85 3.43 10.80
CA SER A 651 5.09 4.12 11.12
C SER A 651 4.89 5.40 11.92
N GLN A 652 3.72 6.04 11.84
CA GLN A 652 3.41 7.25 12.60
C GLN A 652 3.44 6.98 14.13
N THR A 653 3.46 5.72 14.56
CA THR A 653 3.65 5.35 15.97
C THR A 653 5.02 5.72 16.52
N SER A 654 6.07 5.64 15.71
CA SER A 654 7.45 5.78 16.19
C SER A 654 8.39 6.53 15.26
N ALA A 655 8.03 6.76 14.00
CA ALA A 655 8.97 7.16 12.96
C ALA A 655 8.54 8.39 12.16
N ALA A 656 9.53 9.05 11.57
CA ALA A 656 9.37 10.11 10.57
C ALA A 656 10.02 9.71 9.24
N LEU A 657 9.50 10.24 8.14
CA LEU A 657 10.05 10.02 6.79
C LEU A 657 11.04 11.13 6.44
N VAL A 658 12.19 10.77 5.86
CA VAL A 658 13.28 11.71 5.54
C VAL A 658 13.59 11.70 4.05
N PHE A 659 13.65 12.88 3.46
CA PHE A 659 14.12 13.14 2.10
C PHE A 659 15.37 13.99 2.14
N LYS A 660 16.28 13.76 1.19
CA LYS A 660 17.49 14.55 1.00
C LYS A 660 17.58 15.00 -0.45
N ALA A 661 17.83 16.29 -0.65
CA ALA A 661 18.15 16.83 -1.97
C ALA A 661 19.60 16.51 -2.34
N ASP A 662 19.84 16.27 -3.62
CA ASP A 662 21.19 16.24 -4.17
C ASP A 662 21.88 17.60 -3.93
N PRO A 663 23.10 17.64 -3.36
CA PRO A 663 23.77 18.89 -3.02
C PRO A 663 24.19 19.72 -4.23
N VAL A 664 24.34 19.10 -5.41
CA VAL A 664 24.67 19.77 -6.68
C VAL A 664 23.39 20.23 -7.39
N THR A 665 22.30 19.48 -7.24
CA THR A 665 21.00 19.74 -7.87
C THR A 665 19.87 19.78 -6.81
N PRO A 666 19.74 20.86 -6.02
CA PRO A 666 18.83 20.94 -4.87
C PRO A 666 17.32 20.81 -5.18
N GLY A 667 16.94 20.65 -6.45
CA GLY A 667 15.58 20.29 -6.88
C GLY A 667 15.34 18.78 -7.09
N ASN A 668 16.36 17.94 -6.89
CA ASN A 668 16.26 16.48 -7.00
C ASN A 668 16.31 15.86 -5.61
N PHE A 669 15.16 15.47 -5.08
CA PHE A 669 15.04 14.82 -3.78
C PHE A 669 14.98 13.31 -3.92
N ILE A 670 15.68 12.60 -3.03
CA ILE A 670 15.54 11.16 -2.85
C ILE A 670 14.94 10.87 -1.47
N GLU A 671 14.13 9.83 -1.38
CA GLU A 671 13.69 9.30 -0.10
C GLU A 671 14.82 8.48 0.54
N LEU A 672 15.26 8.88 1.74
CA LEU A 672 16.22 8.09 2.53
C LEU A 672 15.52 6.96 3.31
N GLY A 673 14.23 7.14 3.58
CA GLY A 673 13.36 6.21 4.27
C GLY A 673 12.98 6.68 5.67
N LEU A 674 12.34 5.79 6.42
CA LEU A 674 11.90 6.07 7.80
C LEU A 674 13.08 6.09 8.78
N VAL A 675 13.03 7.01 9.74
CA VAL A 675 13.85 7.01 10.96
C VAL A 675 12.96 6.71 12.17
N ASP A 676 13.20 5.60 12.87
CA ASP A 676 12.52 5.29 14.13
C ASP A 676 13.10 6.17 15.25
N LEU A 677 12.25 7.02 15.83
CA LEU A 677 12.57 7.99 16.86
C LEU A 677 12.43 7.43 18.27
N GLN A 678 12.27 6.10 18.43
CA GLN A 678 12.20 5.40 19.71
C GLN A 678 11.07 5.91 20.61
N THR A 679 9.88 6.03 20.04
CA THR A 679 8.66 6.46 20.75
C THR A 679 7.47 5.60 20.38
N THR A 680 6.46 5.56 21.23
CA THR A 680 5.16 4.92 20.98
C THR A 680 3.99 5.92 20.98
N GLY A 681 4.23 7.12 21.51
CA GLY A 681 3.23 8.20 21.61
C GLY A 681 2.79 8.77 20.26
N GLY A 682 3.49 8.41 19.19
CA GLY A 682 3.29 8.91 17.84
C GLY A 682 4.22 10.05 17.48
N VAL A 683 4.40 10.26 16.17
CA VAL A 683 5.23 11.30 15.58
C VAL A 683 4.35 12.17 14.68
N VAL A 684 4.05 13.38 15.13
CA VAL A 684 3.25 14.38 14.42
C VAL A 684 4.07 15.66 14.31
N LYS A 685 4.06 16.32 13.14
CA LYS A 685 4.84 17.55 12.88
C LYS A 685 6.33 17.43 13.25
N PRO A 686 7.05 16.40 12.73
CA PRO A 686 8.47 16.27 13.00
C PRO A 686 9.24 17.44 12.37
N MET A 687 10.29 17.88 13.06
CA MET A 687 11.20 18.93 12.65
C MET A 687 12.63 18.46 12.97
N ALA A 688 13.59 18.78 12.10
CA ALA A 688 14.99 18.45 12.32
C ALA A 688 15.86 19.71 12.22
N VAL A 689 16.90 19.79 13.03
CA VAL A 689 17.91 20.86 12.98
C VAL A 689 19.29 20.27 13.24
N TRP A 690 20.29 20.67 12.45
CA TRP A 690 21.69 20.29 12.67
C TRP A 690 22.32 21.16 13.76
N ASP A 691 22.77 20.53 14.85
CA ASP A 691 23.56 21.15 15.89
C ASP A 691 25.05 21.07 15.54
N SER A 692 25.61 22.18 15.07
CA SER A 692 27.03 22.26 14.72
C SER A 692 27.98 22.16 15.93
N SER A 693 27.49 22.43 17.14
CA SER A 693 28.27 22.28 18.38
C SER A 693 28.41 20.82 18.79
N ALA A 694 27.30 20.07 18.75
CA ALA A 694 27.28 18.66 19.13
C ALA A 694 27.61 17.72 17.97
N ARG A 695 27.58 18.22 16.72
CA ARG A 695 27.73 17.44 15.48
C ARG A 695 26.69 16.32 15.38
N ARG A 696 25.44 16.64 15.70
CA ARG A 696 24.29 15.74 15.66
C ARG A 696 23.05 16.53 15.26
N TYR A 697 22.03 15.84 14.78
CA TYR A 697 20.71 16.40 14.57
C TYR A 697 19.92 16.38 15.87
N VAL A 698 19.13 17.42 16.12
CA VAL A 698 18.03 17.39 17.07
C VAL A 698 16.74 17.24 16.27
N VAL A 699 16.00 16.17 16.53
CA VAL A 699 14.71 15.88 15.89
C VAL A 699 13.62 16.04 16.94
N ALA A 700 12.71 16.98 16.70
CA ALA A 700 11.61 17.33 17.60
C ALA A 700 10.25 17.04 16.94
N TRP A 701 9.25 16.67 17.72
CA TRP A 701 7.89 16.39 17.23
C TRP A 701 6.84 16.60 18.32
N ARG A 702 5.56 16.49 17.92
CA ARG A 702 4.42 16.36 18.83
C ARG A 702 3.95 14.93 18.85
N ASP A 703 3.72 14.37 20.03
CA ASP A 703 3.01 13.09 20.11
C ASP A 703 1.49 13.27 19.88
N ARG A 704 0.73 12.18 19.86
CA ARG A 704 -0.73 12.24 19.63
C ARG A 704 -1.49 12.97 20.74
N ALA A 705 -0.89 13.12 21.92
CA ALA A 705 -1.43 13.93 23.01
C ALA A 705 -1.04 15.42 22.88
N SER A 706 -0.35 15.80 21.79
CA SER A 706 0.21 17.13 21.54
C SER A 706 1.35 17.53 22.49
N ASP A 707 1.90 16.57 23.26
CA ASP A 707 3.06 16.82 24.11
C ASP A 707 4.32 16.96 23.25
N ALA A 708 5.20 17.89 23.61
CA ALA A 708 6.48 18.09 22.92
C ALA A 708 7.45 16.97 23.27
N ARG A 709 8.03 16.36 22.23
CA ARG A 709 9.06 15.32 22.33
C ARG A 709 10.23 15.66 21.43
N TRP A 710 11.40 15.15 21.78
CA TRP A 710 12.59 15.29 20.94
C TRP A 710 13.62 14.19 21.22
N THR A 711 14.53 13.99 20.29
CA THR A 711 15.70 13.12 20.43
C THR A 711 16.89 13.70 19.64
N THR A 712 18.07 13.10 19.81
CA THR A 712 19.24 13.38 18.98
C THR A 712 19.47 12.25 17.98
N VAL A 713 19.90 12.58 16.76
CA VAL A 713 20.30 11.61 15.73
C VAL A 713 21.71 11.94 15.26
N GLU A 714 22.63 10.98 15.24
CA GLU A 714 24.02 11.26 14.83
C GLU A 714 24.10 11.65 13.34
N ASP A 715 23.48 10.85 12.48
CA ASP A 715 23.45 11.09 11.04
C ASP A 715 22.12 10.63 10.41
N LEU A 716 21.31 11.58 9.94
CA LEU A 716 20.07 11.29 9.21
C LEU A 716 20.30 10.71 7.81
N ALA A 717 21.52 10.83 7.26
CA ALA A 717 21.90 10.25 5.98
C ALA A 717 22.49 8.83 6.10
N ARG A 718 22.69 8.34 7.33
CA ARG A 718 23.14 6.97 7.56
C ARG A 718 21.99 5.99 7.31
N THR A 719 21.95 5.43 6.10
CA THR A 719 20.93 4.48 5.68
C THR A 719 21.42 3.04 5.68
N GLN A 720 20.47 2.10 5.71
CA GLN A 720 20.68 0.68 5.48
C GLN A 720 19.62 0.16 4.51
N LYS A 721 20.00 -0.85 3.72
CA LYS A 721 19.06 -1.59 2.88
C LYS A 721 18.43 -2.71 3.71
N VAL A 722 17.11 -2.66 3.89
CA VAL A 722 16.34 -3.65 4.66
C VAL A 722 15.57 -4.55 3.71
N VAL A 723 15.62 -5.87 3.93
CA VAL A 723 14.92 -6.84 3.09
C VAL A 723 13.41 -6.67 3.22
N THR A 724 12.73 -6.66 2.08
CA THR A 724 11.28 -6.70 1.93
C THR A 724 10.87 -7.96 1.18
N SER A 725 9.58 -8.32 1.26
CA SER A 725 9.02 -9.48 0.58
C SER A 725 9.18 -9.42 -0.94
N PHE A 726 9.28 -8.22 -1.53
CA PHE A 726 9.44 -7.99 -2.96
C PHE A 726 9.83 -6.52 -3.22
N HIS A 727 10.75 -6.26 -4.13
CA HIS A 727 11.02 -4.93 -4.70
C HIS A 727 11.79 -5.18 -6.02
N PRO A 728 11.24 -4.80 -7.19
CA PRO A 728 11.82 -5.16 -8.50
C PRO A 728 13.22 -4.57 -8.72
N GLY A 729 13.49 -3.41 -8.12
CA GLY A 729 14.71 -2.61 -8.29
C GLY A 729 15.98 -3.20 -7.69
N ASP A 730 15.90 -3.75 -6.47
CA ASP A 730 17.08 -3.99 -5.63
C ASP A 730 17.06 -5.35 -4.92
N GLY A 731 16.33 -6.30 -5.52
CA GLY A 731 16.23 -7.67 -5.04
C GLY A 731 15.45 -7.80 -3.74
N GLY A 732 14.38 -7.01 -3.59
CA GLY A 732 13.56 -7.00 -2.37
C GLY A 732 14.24 -6.28 -1.23
N ARG A 733 14.76 -5.07 -1.45
CA ARG A 733 15.28 -4.21 -0.38
C ARG A 733 14.63 -2.83 -0.44
N VAL A 734 14.73 -2.08 0.64
CA VAL A 734 14.35 -0.66 0.68
C VAL A 734 15.32 0.09 1.57
N SER A 735 15.53 1.38 1.28
CA SER A 735 16.34 2.24 2.15
C SER A 735 15.59 2.57 3.44
N ARG A 736 16.27 2.51 4.58
CA ARG A 736 15.81 3.05 5.86
C ARG A 736 16.94 3.79 6.54
N VAL A 737 16.63 4.84 7.29
CA VAL A 737 17.62 5.49 8.16
C VAL A 737 17.90 4.53 9.32
N VAL A 738 19.18 4.29 9.61
CA VAL A 738 19.61 3.41 10.71
C VAL A 738 19.18 4.04 12.03
N SER A 739 18.47 3.32 12.90
CA SER A 739 18.12 3.82 14.24
C SER A 739 19.04 3.30 15.34
N THR A 740 19.41 2.02 15.31
CA THR A 740 20.28 1.40 16.33
C THR A 740 21.66 2.07 16.35
N GLY A 741 22.05 2.62 17.50
CA GLY A 741 23.31 3.33 17.67
C GLY A 741 23.42 4.66 16.92
N ASN A 742 22.33 5.13 16.31
CA ASN A 742 22.27 6.41 15.59
C ASN A 742 21.26 7.37 16.25
N VAL A 743 20.16 6.85 16.79
CA VAL A 743 19.09 7.63 17.45
C VAL A 743 19.22 7.48 18.97
N GLY A 744 19.21 8.62 19.66
CA GLY A 744 19.23 8.70 21.12
C GLY A 744 17.86 8.44 21.76
N SER A 745 17.81 8.43 23.09
CA SER A 745 16.56 8.25 23.83
C SER A 745 15.61 9.43 23.67
N THR A 746 14.31 9.13 23.55
CA THR A 746 13.25 10.14 23.52
C THR A 746 13.19 10.94 24.82
N ARG A 747 13.08 12.26 24.68
CA ARG A 747 12.99 13.23 25.77
C ARG A 747 11.71 14.04 25.66
N SER A 748 11.27 14.59 26.79
CA SER A 748 10.09 15.44 26.90
C SER A 748 10.47 16.91 26.96
N GLY A 749 9.62 17.78 26.42
CA GLY A 749 9.80 19.23 26.49
C GLY A 749 10.12 19.87 25.14
N LEU A 750 10.22 21.20 25.13
CA LEU A 750 10.52 21.97 23.94
C LEU A 750 12.03 22.02 23.69
N VAL A 751 12.41 22.05 22.41
CA VAL A 751 13.77 22.38 21.98
C VAL A 751 13.86 23.91 21.86
N ALA A 752 14.86 24.49 22.50
CA ALA A 752 15.19 25.91 22.38
C ALA A 752 15.97 26.13 21.07
N THR A 753 15.23 26.36 19.99
CA THR A 753 15.79 26.62 18.66
C THR A 753 14.90 27.57 17.87
N VAL A 754 15.36 27.95 16.68
CA VAL A 754 14.60 28.81 15.76
C VAL A 754 13.92 27.92 14.73
N PHE A 755 12.65 27.63 14.97
CA PHE A 755 11.75 27.03 13.98
C PHE A 755 10.81 28.12 13.45
N GLU A 756 10.92 28.45 12.16
CA GLU A 756 10.13 29.51 11.55
C GLU A 756 8.86 28.93 10.91
N HIS A 757 7.76 28.95 11.66
CA HIS A 757 6.44 28.71 11.09
C HIS A 757 6.09 29.81 10.08
N ALA A 758 5.43 29.44 8.98
CA ALA A 758 4.87 30.43 8.08
C ALA A 758 3.87 31.31 8.85
N ALA A 759 4.11 32.63 8.84
CA ALA A 759 3.18 33.61 9.37
C ALA A 759 1.80 33.48 8.69
N ASP A 760 0.73 33.81 9.40
CA ASP A 760 -0.63 33.72 8.87
C ASP A 760 -0.80 34.51 7.56
N SER A 761 -0.09 35.64 7.43
CA SER A 761 -0.05 36.45 6.20
C SER A 761 0.57 35.71 5.00
N ALA A 762 1.55 34.83 5.22
CA ALA A 762 2.14 34.02 4.16
C ALA A 762 1.23 32.84 3.76
N ARG A 763 0.53 32.24 4.74
CA ARG A 763 -0.41 31.13 4.50
C ARG A 763 -1.59 31.51 3.60
N ALA A 764 -2.01 32.78 3.62
CA ALA A 764 -3.06 33.29 2.74
C ALA A 764 -2.75 33.09 1.24
N TYR A 765 -1.47 32.95 0.87
CA TYR A 765 -1.02 32.74 -0.52
C TYR A 765 -0.73 31.26 -0.84
N LEU A 766 -0.97 30.35 0.11
CA LEU A 766 -0.75 28.91 -0.04
C LEU A 766 -2.10 28.17 0.06
N PRO A 767 -2.94 28.22 -0.99
CA PRO A 767 -4.31 27.72 -0.92
C PRO A 767 -4.35 26.22 -0.63
N GLY A 768 -5.14 25.87 0.39
CA GLY A 768 -5.31 24.49 0.86
C GLY A 768 -4.16 23.95 1.72
N ALA A 769 -3.13 24.74 2.06
CA ALA A 769 -2.07 24.29 2.96
C ALA A 769 -2.59 24.08 4.39
N GLU A 770 -2.37 22.89 4.96
CA GLU A 770 -2.78 22.56 6.34
C GLU A 770 -1.82 23.19 7.37
N THR A 771 -0.53 22.97 7.13
CA THR A 771 0.59 23.54 7.87
C THR A 771 1.67 23.93 6.87
N ALA A 772 2.41 25.00 7.16
CA ALA A 772 3.55 25.43 6.34
C ALA A 772 4.72 25.81 7.25
N ILE A 773 5.88 25.20 6.98
CA ILE A 773 7.14 25.51 7.65
C ILE A 773 8.04 26.22 6.65
N SER A 774 8.72 27.28 7.09
CA SER A 774 9.65 28.03 6.26
C SER A 774 11.10 27.77 6.65
N LEU A 775 11.99 27.78 5.66
CA LEU A 775 13.43 27.68 5.81
C LEU A 775 14.12 28.73 4.94
N PRO A 776 15.07 29.54 5.47
CA PRO A 776 15.82 30.47 4.66
C PRO A 776 16.79 29.73 3.71
N VAL A 777 16.78 30.11 2.43
CA VAL A 777 17.62 29.56 1.36
C VAL A 777 18.32 30.68 0.59
N SER A 778 19.51 30.40 0.06
CA SER A 778 20.22 31.36 -0.80
C SER A 778 19.44 31.64 -2.09
N GLY A 779 19.64 32.82 -2.68
CA GLY A 779 19.06 33.16 -3.99
C GLY A 779 19.41 32.14 -5.08
N GLU A 780 20.63 31.60 -5.06
CA GLU A 780 21.05 30.51 -5.96
C GLU A 780 20.17 29.25 -5.83
N THR A 781 19.95 28.78 -4.60
CA THR A 781 19.10 27.61 -4.33
C THR A 781 17.65 27.87 -4.75
N ALA A 782 17.14 29.08 -4.48
CA ALA A 782 15.81 29.48 -4.91
C ALA A 782 15.68 29.51 -6.44
N ASN A 783 16.71 29.95 -7.16
CA ASN A 783 16.74 29.92 -8.62
C ASN A 783 16.73 28.49 -9.16
N VAL A 784 17.53 27.57 -8.59
CA VAL A 784 17.52 26.16 -9.00
C VAL A 784 16.14 25.53 -8.80
N LEU A 785 15.49 25.76 -7.66
CA LEU A 785 14.14 25.28 -7.41
C LEU A 785 13.11 25.89 -8.37
N THR A 786 13.26 27.18 -8.70
CA THR A 786 12.40 27.87 -9.67
C THR A 786 12.59 27.32 -11.08
N HIS A 787 13.82 27.04 -11.53
CA HIS A 787 14.07 26.43 -12.83
C HIS A 787 13.57 24.98 -12.89
N ARG A 788 13.61 24.25 -11.78
CA ARG A 788 13.16 22.86 -11.71
C ARG A 788 11.63 22.74 -11.69
N PHE A 789 10.94 23.55 -10.90
CA PHE A 789 9.51 23.39 -10.62
C PHE A 789 8.65 24.57 -11.10
N GLY A 790 9.25 25.69 -11.49
CA GLY A 790 8.54 26.83 -12.07
C GLY A 790 8.33 26.68 -13.58
N ARG A 791 7.57 27.63 -14.14
CA ARG A 791 7.36 27.76 -15.58
C ARG A 791 8.64 28.26 -16.26
N ILE A 792 8.97 27.67 -17.41
CA ILE A 792 10.09 28.11 -18.27
C ILE A 792 9.50 28.94 -19.40
N GLY A 793 10.08 30.11 -19.67
CA GLY A 793 9.57 31.02 -20.71
C GLY A 793 10.69 31.62 -21.54
N ASN A 794 10.39 31.92 -22.81
CA ASN A 794 11.32 32.52 -23.73
C ASN A 794 11.71 33.95 -23.30
N THR A 795 13.01 34.20 -23.20
CA THR A 795 13.59 35.47 -22.76
C THR A 795 14.13 36.31 -23.92
N ALA A 796 14.69 35.68 -24.95
CA ALA A 796 15.19 36.38 -26.14
C ALA A 796 15.08 35.52 -27.41
N ALA A 797 15.10 36.22 -28.56
CA ALA A 797 15.20 35.65 -29.89
C ALA A 797 16.31 36.35 -30.66
N THR A 798 17.27 35.59 -31.16
CA THR A 798 18.46 36.12 -31.85
C THR A 798 18.69 35.38 -33.16
N VAL A 799 19.16 36.09 -34.18
CA VAL A 799 19.52 35.50 -35.48
C VAL A 799 20.93 35.97 -35.82
N ASP A 800 21.81 35.02 -36.11
CA ASP A 800 23.18 35.34 -36.48
C ASP A 800 23.22 36.11 -37.80
N ALA A 801 24.03 37.16 -37.84
CA ALA A 801 24.27 37.90 -39.07
C ALA A 801 24.85 36.98 -40.15
N GLN A 802 24.37 37.14 -41.37
CA GLN A 802 24.81 36.32 -42.50
C GLN A 802 25.73 37.11 -43.41
N THR A 803 26.71 36.44 -44.01
CA THR A 803 27.46 36.97 -45.14
C THR A 803 27.19 36.11 -46.35
N ILE A 804 26.76 36.72 -47.46
CA ILE A 804 26.42 36.02 -48.69
C ILE A 804 27.11 36.65 -49.91
N VAL A 805 27.23 35.88 -50.98
CA VAL A 805 27.64 36.38 -52.30
C VAL A 805 26.41 36.94 -53.02
N ALA A 806 26.56 38.06 -53.73
CA ALA A 806 25.49 38.67 -54.49
C ALA A 806 24.76 37.65 -55.40
N GLY A 807 23.45 37.55 -55.25
CA GLY A 807 22.59 36.60 -55.98
C GLY A 807 22.35 35.25 -55.27
N ASP A 808 23.21 34.83 -54.34
CA ASP A 808 23.03 33.61 -53.56
C ASP A 808 22.44 33.90 -52.17
N ILE A 809 21.12 34.01 -52.11
CA ILE A 809 20.39 34.25 -50.86
C ILE A 809 20.01 32.95 -50.13
N GLY A 810 20.57 31.80 -50.53
CA GLY A 810 20.19 30.49 -49.98
C GLY A 810 20.44 30.37 -48.48
N ALA A 811 21.59 30.85 -48.01
CA ALA A 811 21.93 30.88 -46.58
C ALA A 811 20.96 31.77 -45.79
N ALA A 812 20.65 32.97 -46.28
CA ALA A 812 19.70 33.89 -45.65
C ALA A 812 18.29 33.28 -45.56
N LYS A 813 17.82 32.58 -46.61
CA LYS A 813 16.51 31.89 -46.60
C LYS A 813 16.41 30.77 -45.57
N ARG A 814 17.52 30.07 -45.29
CA ARG A 814 17.57 28.93 -44.36
C ARG A 814 17.97 29.33 -42.94
N ALA A 815 18.31 30.59 -42.71
CA ALA A 815 18.68 31.10 -41.39
C ALA A 815 17.53 30.85 -40.39
N ARG A 816 17.90 30.33 -39.23
CA ARG A 816 16.99 29.99 -38.12
C ARG A 816 17.19 30.98 -36.98
N VAL A 817 16.15 31.15 -36.17
CA VAL A 817 16.23 31.92 -34.92
C VAL A 817 16.71 31.01 -33.80
N ARG A 818 17.60 31.54 -32.96
CA ARG A 818 18.01 30.98 -31.67
C ARG A 818 17.18 31.63 -30.56
N LEU A 819 16.46 30.80 -29.81
CA LEU A 819 15.65 31.19 -28.67
C LEU A 819 16.39 30.86 -27.37
N THR A 820 16.37 31.77 -26.41
CA THR A 820 16.86 31.54 -25.04
C THR A 820 15.71 31.55 -24.05
N TYR A 821 15.84 30.80 -22.96
CA TYR A 821 14.77 30.64 -21.97
C TYR A 821 15.25 31.01 -20.56
N SER A 822 14.30 31.19 -19.64
CA SER A 822 14.55 31.65 -18.27
C SER A 822 15.44 30.73 -17.45
N ASP A 823 15.46 29.42 -17.74
CA ASP A 823 16.34 28.42 -17.11
C ASP A 823 17.73 28.33 -17.75
N GLY A 824 18.02 29.16 -18.77
CA GLY A 824 19.25 29.15 -19.56
C GLY A 824 19.23 28.18 -20.75
N SER A 825 18.16 27.40 -20.94
CA SER A 825 18.05 26.48 -22.07
C SER A 825 17.86 27.24 -23.38
N THR A 826 18.06 26.54 -24.49
CA THR A 826 18.06 27.17 -25.81
C THR A 826 17.40 26.26 -26.83
N ALA A 827 16.70 26.83 -27.80
CA ALA A 827 16.09 26.10 -28.90
C ALA A 827 16.29 26.84 -30.22
N THR A 828 16.08 26.16 -31.35
CA THR A 828 16.05 26.80 -32.67
C THR A 828 14.71 26.63 -33.35
N ARG A 829 14.30 27.64 -34.13
CA ARG A 829 13.05 27.61 -34.92
C ARG A 829 13.27 28.15 -36.33
N GLY A 830 12.46 27.67 -37.27
CA GLY A 830 12.37 28.25 -38.60
C GLY A 830 11.84 29.70 -38.53
N VAL A 831 12.16 30.48 -39.56
CA VAL A 831 11.69 31.86 -39.70
C VAL A 831 11.05 32.00 -41.07
N ASP A 832 9.84 32.56 -41.10
CA ASP A 832 9.18 33.01 -42.31
C ASP A 832 9.67 34.43 -42.63
N TRP A 833 10.76 34.50 -43.41
CA TRP A 833 11.39 35.74 -43.83
C TRP A 833 10.52 36.55 -44.78
N ASP A 834 10.49 37.88 -44.60
CA ASP A 834 9.68 38.78 -45.40
C ASP A 834 10.05 38.69 -46.89
N ALA A 835 9.04 38.44 -47.72
CA ALA A 835 9.25 38.19 -49.14
C ALA A 835 9.74 39.43 -49.91
N ASN A 836 9.42 40.65 -49.46
CA ASN A 836 9.93 41.88 -50.05
C ASN A 836 11.40 42.10 -49.69
N ASP A 837 11.76 41.92 -48.43
CA ASP A 837 13.14 42.04 -47.95
C ASP A 837 14.04 41.02 -48.67
N LEU A 838 13.59 39.76 -48.82
CA LEU A 838 14.31 38.75 -49.60
C LEU A 838 14.44 39.10 -51.09
N ARG A 839 13.41 39.69 -51.71
CA ARG A 839 13.49 40.17 -53.10
C ARG A 839 14.45 41.34 -53.25
N GLY A 840 14.50 42.24 -52.26
CA GLY A 840 15.48 43.32 -52.19
C GLY A 840 16.90 42.78 -52.08
N LEU A 841 17.12 41.84 -51.16
CA LEU A 841 18.40 41.18 -50.94
C LEU A 841 18.91 40.45 -52.20
N ALA A 842 18.04 39.75 -52.92
CA ALA A 842 18.41 39.06 -54.17
C ALA A 842 18.93 40.00 -55.27
N LYS A 843 18.52 41.27 -55.23
CA LYS A 843 18.94 42.31 -56.19
C LYS A 843 20.16 43.10 -55.71
N ALA A 844 20.49 43.02 -54.43
CA ALA A 844 21.62 43.74 -53.85
C ALA A 844 22.95 43.26 -54.47
N ARG A 845 23.85 44.21 -54.73
CA ARG A 845 25.19 43.96 -55.28
C ARG A 845 26.29 43.99 -54.21
N SER A 846 26.09 44.78 -53.16
CA SER A 846 26.97 44.88 -52.00
C SER A 846 26.23 45.51 -50.81
N GLY A 847 26.88 45.57 -49.64
CA GLY A 847 26.42 46.29 -48.47
C GLY A 847 25.64 45.43 -47.47
N THR A 848 25.22 46.05 -46.36
CA THR A 848 24.53 45.36 -45.26
C THR A 848 23.04 45.71 -45.28
N HIS A 849 22.20 44.68 -45.29
CA HIS A 849 20.74 44.78 -45.44
C HIS A 849 20.06 44.14 -44.23
N ALA A 850 19.03 44.78 -43.70
CA ALA A 850 18.19 44.21 -42.64
C ALA A 850 17.04 43.42 -43.26
N ILE A 851 16.89 42.15 -42.85
CA ILE A 851 15.82 41.26 -43.30
C ILE A 851 14.91 40.95 -42.13
N ARG A 852 13.64 41.31 -42.23
CA ARG A 852 12.64 41.02 -41.20
C ARG A 852 12.04 39.63 -41.42
N GLY A 853 11.64 38.98 -40.34
CA GLY A 853 10.98 37.68 -40.40
C GLY A 853 10.12 37.41 -39.17
N THR A 854 9.20 36.46 -39.31
CA THR A 854 8.34 35.98 -38.24
C THR A 854 8.76 34.57 -37.85
N VAL A 855 8.94 34.31 -36.55
CA VAL A 855 9.27 32.97 -36.06
C VAL A 855 8.15 32.00 -36.41
N ARG A 856 8.48 30.87 -37.05
CA ARG A 856 7.50 29.88 -37.48
C ARG A 856 6.98 29.08 -36.29
N LEU A 857 5.67 29.16 -36.06
CA LEU A 857 4.97 28.49 -34.96
C LEU A 857 3.67 27.86 -35.49
N PRO A 858 3.72 26.65 -36.08
CA PRO A 858 2.53 25.97 -36.57
C PRO A 858 1.51 25.79 -35.44
N VAL A 859 0.28 26.24 -35.65
CA VAL A 859 -0.80 26.12 -34.65
C VAL A 859 -1.60 24.85 -34.96
N TYR A 860 -1.65 23.94 -33.99
CA TYR A 860 -2.52 22.77 -34.06
C TYR A 860 -3.84 23.05 -33.33
N PRO A 861 -4.97 22.46 -33.77
CA PRO A 861 -6.24 22.57 -33.06
C PRO A 861 -6.13 22.08 -31.61
N SER A 862 -6.87 22.71 -30.69
CA SER A 862 -6.86 22.32 -29.26
C SER A 862 -7.28 20.86 -29.06
N ILE A 863 -8.24 20.39 -29.85
CA ILE A 863 -8.54 18.97 -30.05
C ILE A 863 -8.14 18.61 -31.48
N PHE A 864 -7.14 17.75 -31.62
CA PHE A 864 -6.60 17.34 -32.91
C PHE A 864 -7.50 16.29 -33.59
N ALA A 865 -7.94 15.28 -32.84
CA ALA A 865 -8.87 14.26 -33.32
C ALA A 865 -9.79 13.79 -32.18
N TYR A 866 -11.10 13.74 -32.43
CA TYR A 866 -12.10 13.39 -31.44
C TYR A 866 -12.29 11.89 -31.29
N ASN A 867 -12.44 11.40 -30.05
CA ASN A 867 -12.60 9.98 -29.70
C ASN A 867 -11.46 9.10 -30.25
N ARG A 868 -10.23 9.61 -30.21
CA ARG A 868 -9.02 8.92 -30.65
C ARG A 868 -8.03 8.95 -29.48
N ALA A 869 -7.89 7.82 -28.82
CA ALA A 869 -6.99 7.63 -27.69
C ALA A 869 -5.66 7.02 -28.14
N ASP A 870 -4.67 7.02 -27.25
CA ASP A 870 -3.35 6.40 -27.44
C ASP A 870 -2.70 6.74 -28.82
N PRO A 871 -2.60 8.04 -29.17
CA PRO A 871 -2.31 8.46 -30.54
C PRO A 871 -0.82 8.42 -30.90
N THR A 872 -0.53 7.97 -32.12
CA THR A 872 0.79 8.11 -32.74
C THR A 872 0.71 8.88 -34.06
N ILE A 873 1.61 9.84 -34.25
CA ILE A 873 1.87 10.46 -35.56
C ILE A 873 3.27 10.10 -36.04
N PHE A 874 3.37 9.46 -37.21
CA PHE A 874 4.63 9.03 -37.79
C PHE A 874 4.95 9.79 -39.08
N ARG A 875 6.20 10.25 -39.21
CA ARG A 875 6.70 10.86 -40.44
C ARG A 875 7.23 9.78 -41.37
N TYR A 876 6.52 9.54 -42.46
CA TYR A 876 6.83 8.52 -43.45
C TYR A 876 7.52 9.15 -44.67
N ASP A 877 8.85 9.05 -44.74
CA ASP A 877 9.65 9.44 -45.90
C ASP A 877 9.96 8.20 -46.75
N HIS A 878 9.29 8.02 -47.89
CA HIS A 878 9.52 6.88 -48.77
C HIS A 878 9.51 7.30 -50.25
N ALA A 879 10.48 6.80 -51.02
CA ALA A 879 10.65 7.11 -52.44
C ALA A 879 10.68 8.63 -52.74
N GLY A 880 11.25 9.45 -51.84
CA GLY A 880 11.32 10.91 -51.98
C GLY A 880 10.01 11.66 -51.72
N ILE A 881 8.95 10.95 -51.31
CA ILE A 881 7.66 11.54 -50.95
C ILE A 881 7.52 11.48 -49.43
N ARG A 882 7.23 12.64 -48.83
CA ARG A 882 6.90 12.75 -47.40
C ARG A 882 5.40 12.64 -47.19
N ARG A 883 4.98 11.77 -46.28
CA ARG A 883 3.63 11.70 -45.74
C ARG A 883 3.67 11.68 -44.22
N TYR A 884 2.57 12.03 -43.60
CA TYR A 884 2.34 11.88 -42.17
C TYR A 884 1.21 10.88 -41.97
N LEU A 885 1.44 9.94 -41.06
CA LEU A 885 0.50 8.90 -40.69
C LEU A 885 -0.02 9.19 -39.29
N PHE A 886 -1.32 9.03 -39.06
CA PHE A 886 -1.92 9.09 -37.72
C PHE A 886 -2.69 7.80 -37.46
N ILE A 887 -2.37 7.16 -36.34
CA ILE A 887 -3.01 5.94 -35.87
C ILE A 887 -3.36 6.13 -34.38
N ALA A 888 -4.46 5.54 -33.94
CA ALA A 888 -4.95 5.71 -32.57
C ALA A 888 -5.95 4.59 -32.24
N THR A 889 -6.17 4.35 -30.95
CA THR A 889 -7.31 3.56 -30.46
C THR A 889 -8.60 4.30 -30.81
N ASP A 890 -9.56 3.62 -31.44
CA ASP A 890 -10.93 4.13 -31.55
C ASP A 890 -11.64 4.01 -30.20
N ASP A 891 -11.77 5.14 -29.52
CA ASP A 891 -12.31 5.25 -28.15
C ASP A 891 -13.75 5.79 -28.19
N THR A 892 -14.43 5.66 -29.33
CA THR A 892 -15.82 6.10 -29.51
C THR A 892 -16.73 5.45 -28.48
N ASN A 893 -17.51 6.29 -27.78
CA ASN A 893 -18.39 5.94 -26.68
C ASN A 893 -17.69 5.34 -25.45
N ASN A 894 -16.37 5.48 -25.32
CA ASN A 894 -15.55 4.82 -24.30
C ASN A 894 -15.71 3.28 -24.32
N ASP A 895 -16.00 2.70 -25.50
CA ASP A 895 -16.15 1.27 -25.74
C ASP A 895 -14.96 0.71 -26.53
N ASN A 896 -13.76 0.92 -25.99
CA ASN A 896 -12.52 0.47 -26.65
C ASN A 896 -12.37 -1.07 -26.68
N VAL A 897 -13.00 -1.81 -25.76
CA VAL A 897 -13.08 -3.28 -25.84
C VAL A 897 -13.95 -3.70 -27.02
N GLY A 898 -15.11 -3.04 -27.18
CA GLY A 898 -16.04 -3.26 -28.28
C GLY A 898 -15.59 -2.69 -29.62
N SER A 899 -14.49 -1.93 -29.66
CA SER A 899 -13.97 -1.23 -30.85
C SER A 899 -13.99 -2.09 -32.12
N VAL A 900 -14.55 -1.52 -33.18
CA VAL A 900 -14.86 -2.23 -34.42
C VAL A 900 -13.65 -2.39 -35.32
N HIS A 901 -12.69 -1.45 -35.25
CA HIS A 901 -11.64 -1.32 -36.25
C HIS A 901 -10.33 -0.75 -35.71
N LEU A 902 -9.26 -0.89 -36.50
CA LEU A 902 -7.99 -0.19 -36.33
C LEU A 902 -7.90 0.94 -37.38
N PRO A 903 -8.11 2.22 -37.00
CA PRO A 903 -8.14 3.33 -37.95
C PRO A 903 -6.75 3.91 -38.25
N LEU A 904 -6.46 4.22 -39.52
CA LEU A 904 -5.26 4.96 -39.96
C LEU A 904 -5.67 6.16 -40.82
N ARG A 905 -4.97 7.29 -40.68
CA ARG A 905 -5.03 8.44 -41.60
C ARG A 905 -3.66 8.69 -42.24
N MET A 906 -3.66 9.16 -43.47
CA MET A 906 -2.44 9.55 -44.19
C MET A 906 -2.64 10.90 -44.90
N ALA A 907 -1.70 11.83 -44.74
CA ALA A 907 -1.77 13.15 -45.38
C ALA A 907 -0.37 13.71 -45.71
N ASP A 908 -0.32 14.83 -46.45
CA ASP A 908 0.91 15.55 -46.79
C ASP A 908 1.46 16.42 -45.63
N SER A 909 0.64 16.69 -44.62
CA SER A 909 1.03 17.50 -43.46
C SER A 909 0.34 17.02 -42.19
N ILE A 910 0.97 17.29 -41.03
CA ILE A 910 0.39 17.00 -39.71
C ILE A 910 -0.96 17.71 -39.54
N ALA A 911 -1.05 18.98 -39.93
CA ALA A 911 -2.29 19.75 -39.81
C ALA A 911 -3.46 19.12 -40.58
N ALA A 912 -3.21 18.54 -41.76
CA ALA A 912 -4.25 17.90 -42.57
C ALA A 912 -4.82 16.60 -41.95
N LEU A 913 -4.12 16.00 -40.97
CA LEU A 913 -4.62 14.83 -40.24
C LEU A 913 -5.68 15.20 -39.19
N ALA A 914 -5.76 16.47 -38.78
CA ALA A 914 -6.68 16.92 -37.75
C ALA A 914 -8.14 16.94 -38.23
N ASP A 915 -9.09 16.66 -37.34
CA ASP A 915 -10.52 16.64 -37.65
C ASP A 915 -11.02 18.00 -38.15
N ALA A 916 -10.56 19.09 -37.53
CA ALA A 916 -10.90 20.46 -37.93
C ALA A 916 -10.49 20.79 -39.38
N ASN A 917 -9.52 20.06 -39.94
CA ASN A 917 -9.02 20.23 -41.30
C ASN A 917 -9.52 19.12 -42.25
N GLY A 918 -10.52 18.34 -41.83
CA GLY A 918 -11.11 17.27 -42.64
C GLY A 918 -10.42 15.90 -42.51
N GLY A 919 -9.46 15.75 -41.59
CA GLY A 919 -8.67 14.53 -41.42
C GLY A 919 -9.49 13.27 -41.17
N ARG A 920 -10.64 13.35 -40.49
CA ARG A 920 -11.57 12.21 -40.29
C ARG A 920 -11.99 11.54 -41.60
N LYS A 921 -12.08 12.30 -42.70
CA LYS A 921 -12.47 11.77 -44.03
C LYS A 921 -11.36 10.96 -44.70
N LEU A 922 -10.12 11.08 -44.21
CA LEU A 922 -8.95 10.36 -44.70
C LEU A 922 -8.77 8.99 -44.00
N GLU A 923 -9.63 8.68 -43.03
CA GLU A 923 -9.50 7.50 -42.19
C GLU A 923 -9.86 6.22 -42.96
N VAL A 924 -9.00 5.21 -42.84
CA VAL A 924 -9.17 3.88 -43.41
C VAL A 924 -9.05 2.82 -42.32
N ASP A 925 -9.84 1.76 -42.43
CA ASP A 925 -9.78 0.62 -41.51
C ASP A 925 -8.68 -0.34 -41.94
N LEU A 926 -7.58 -0.43 -41.18
CA LEU A 926 -6.54 -1.43 -41.42
C LEU A 926 -7.00 -2.83 -41.00
N LEU A 927 -7.66 -2.93 -39.84
CA LEU A 927 -8.29 -4.16 -39.34
C LEU A 927 -9.73 -3.88 -38.99
N ASN A 928 -10.63 -4.85 -39.16
CA ASN A 928 -12.05 -4.69 -38.84
C ASN A 928 -12.69 -6.03 -38.43
N ARG A 929 -13.21 -6.08 -37.20
CA ARG A 929 -13.77 -7.33 -36.62
C ARG A 929 -15.13 -7.70 -37.21
N THR A 930 -15.89 -6.75 -37.76
CA THR A 930 -17.26 -7.02 -38.23
C THR A 930 -17.26 -7.37 -39.72
N THR A 931 -16.57 -6.59 -40.55
CA THR A 931 -16.60 -6.72 -42.01
C THR A 931 -15.60 -7.75 -42.55
N ARG A 932 -14.39 -7.81 -41.98
CA ARG A 932 -13.31 -8.70 -42.46
C ARG A 932 -13.01 -9.86 -41.52
N LYS A 933 -13.31 -9.72 -40.23
CA LYS A 933 -12.99 -10.73 -39.18
C LYS A 933 -11.51 -11.10 -39.24
N ASP A 934 -10.67 -10.07 -39.26
CA ASP A 934 -9.23 -10.22 -39.45
C ASP A 934 -8.62 -11.21 -38.44
N ARG A 935 -7.64 -11.98 -38.91
CA ARG A 935 -7.04 -13.11 -38.19
C ARG A 935 -5.56 -12.89 -37.95
N THR A 936 -5.09 -13.32 -36.79
CA THR A 936 -3.67 -13.34 -36.47
C THR A 936 -2.94 -14.46 -37.21
N VAL A 937 -1.60 -14.46 -37.18
CA VAL A 937 -0.76 -15.54 -37.73
C VAL A 937 -1.06 -16.88 -37.06
N GLU A 938 -1.39 -16.85 -35.76
CA GLU A 938 -1.78 -18.02 -34.96
C GLU A 938 -3.19 -18.55 -35.31
N GLY A 939 -3.95 -17.83 -36.16
CA GLY A 939 -5.25 -18.25 -36.65
C GLY A 939 -6.46 -17.77 -35.84
N ARG A 940 -6.24 -17.00 -34.76
CA ARG A 940 -7.29 -16.44 -33.91
C ARG A 940 -8.01 -15.29 -34.62
N VAL A 941 -9.32 -15.19 -34.47
CA VAL A 941 -10.12 -14.05 -34.94
C VAL A 941 -10.06 -12.93 -33.90
N ILE A 942 -9.74 -11.71 -34.32
CA ILE A 942 -9.71 -10.55 -33.42
C ILE A 942 -11.14 -10.17 -33.04
N ALA A 943 -11.40 -10.08 -31.73
CA ALA A 943 -12.73 -9.79 -31.19
C ALA A 943 -12.89 -8.34 -30.70
N GLY A 944 -11.83 -7.54 -30.71
CA GLY A 944 -11.87 -6.13 -30.29
C GLY A 944 -10.53 -5.65 -29.73
N CYS A 945 -10.60 -4.64 -28.86
CA CYS A 945 -9.45 -4.00 -28.20
C CYS A 945 -8.33 -3.67 -29.18
N TYR A 946 -8.58 -2.90 -30.25
CA TYR A 946 -7.50 -2.39 -31.11
C TYR A 946 -6.70 -1.30 -30.38
N TRP A 947 -6.12 -1.66 -29.23
CA TRP A 947 -5.55 -0.75 -28.25
C TRP A 947 -4.12 -0.36 -28.60
N ALA A 948 -3.84 0.92 -28.34
CA ALA A 948 -2.53 1.55 -28.37
C ALA A 948 -1.68 1.21 -29.61
N PRO A 949 -2.21 1.44 -30.81
CA PRO A 949 -1.43 1.20 -32.00
C PRO A 949 -0.31 2.23 -32.16
N GLU A 950 0.93 1.76 -32.29
CA GLU A 950 2.10 2.59 -32.52
C GLU A 950 2.76 2.29 -33.85
N LEU A 951 3.18 3.34 -34.55
CA LEU A 951 3.91 3.25 -35.82
C LEU A 951 5.41 3.41 -35.60
N HIS A 952 6.17 2.42 -36.06
CA HIS A 952 7.64 2.38 -35.97
C HIS A 952 8.25 1.89 -37.26
N GLU A 953 9.51 2.25 -37.52
CA GLU A 953 10.32 1.55 -38.51
C GLU A 953 11.15 0.47 -37.79
N ILE A 954 10.91 -0.80 -38.13
CA ILE A 954 11.58 -1.95 -37.50
C ILE A 954 12.14 -2.83 -38.61
N GLY A 955 13.46 -3.00 -38.64
CA GLY A 955 14.14 -3.79 -39.69
C GLY A 955 13.94 -3.21 -41.09
N GLY A 956 13.87 -1.87 -41.22
CA GLY A 956 13.66 -1.16 -42.49
C GLY A 956 12.23 -1.24 -43.04
N ARG A 957 11.25 -1.64 -42.22
CA ARG A 957 9.84 -1.75 -42.60
C ARG A 957 8.95 -0.98 -41.64
N LEU A 958 7.98 -0.25 -42.20
CA LEU A 958 6.93 0.36 -41.40
C LEU A 958 6.14 -0.75 -40.71
N SER A 959 6.02 -0.63 -39.39
CA SER A 959 5.47 -1.63 -38.50
C SER A 959 4.43 -0.99 -37.58
N ILE A 960 3.39 -1.74 -37.25
CA ILE A 960 2.40 -1.38 -36.23
C ILE A 960 2.53 -2.36 -35.07
N LEU A 961 2.79 -1.83 -33.88
CA LEU A 961 2.65 -2.54 -32.61
C LEU A 961 1.30 -2.19 -32.01
N PHE A 962 0.51 -3.16 -31.58
CA PHE A 962 -0.81 -2.93 -30.98
C PHE A 962 -1.26 -4.15 -30.17
N ALA A 963 -2.33 -4.04 -29.37
CA ALA A 963 -2.72 -5.09 -28.43
C ALA A 963 -4.19 -5.56 -28.57
N PRO A 964 -4.51 -6.42 -29.57
CA PRO A 964 -5.87 -6.95 -29.74
C PRO A 964 -6.31 -7.85 -28.58
N CYS A 965 -7.63 -7.92 -28.36
CA CYS A 965 -8.25 -8.92 -27.50
C CYS A 965 -9.10 -9.92 -28.27
N PHE A 966 -9.38 -11.02 -27.60
CA PHE A 966 -10.00 -12.21 -28.15
C PHE A 966 -11.17 -12.66 -27.27
N ASN A 967 -12.02 -13.51 -27.81
CA ASN A 967 -13.04 -14.16 -27.01
C ASN A 967 -12.40 -15.31 -26.20
N PRO A 968 -12.62 -15.37 -24.87
CA PRO A 968 -11.98 -16.37 -24.01
C PRO A 968 -12.53 -17.79 -24.18
N ALA A 969 -13.69 -17.96 -24.83
CA ALA A 969 -14.38 -19.24 -24.99
C ALA A 969 -14.39 -19.75 -26.44
N ASP A 970 -14.16 -18.89 -27.43
CA ASP A 970 -14.18 -19.23 -28.86
C ASP A 970 -13.18 -18.37 -29.63
N ASP A 971 -12.02 -18.94 -29.97
CA ASP A 971 -10.95 -18.23 -30.69
C ASP A 971 -11.29 -17.91 -32.16
N GLN A 972 -12.47 -18.33 -32.63
CA GLN A 972 -13.01 -18.02 -33.96
C GLN A 972 -14.09 -16.93 -33.92
N SER A 973 -14.49 -16.47 -32.73
CA SER A 973 -15.49 -15.42 -32.56
C SER A 973 -14.87 -14.03 -32.74
N SER A 974 -15.52 -13.20 -33.55
CA SER A 974 -15.26 -11.76 -33.65
C SER A 974 -16.05 -10.93 -32.63
N GLU A 975 -16.76 -11.59 -31.71
CA GLU A 975 -17.66 -10.98 -30.73
C GLU A 975 -17.25 -11.32 -29.30
N ARG A 976 -17.65 -10.45 -28.36
CA ARG A 976 -17.40 -10.61 -26.91
C ARG A 976 -15.91 -10.74 -26.59
N GLY A 977 -15.10 -9.84 -27.15
CA GLY A 977 -13.71 -9.68 -26.73
C GLY A 977 -13.63 -9.40 -25.23
N ASP A 978 -12.58 -9.90 -24.59
CA ASP A 978 -12.36 -9.75 -23.16
C ASP A 978 -10.97 -9.14 -22.91
N TRP A 979 -10.92 -8.02 -22.18
CA TRP A 979 -9.69 -7.29 -21.86
C TRP A 979 -8.64 -8.18 -21.15
N SER A 980 -9.05 -9.24 -20.46
CA SER A 980 -8.14 -10.20 -19.81
C SER A 980 -7.36 -11.10 -20.79
N THR A 981 -7.65 -11.01 -22.09
CA THR A 981 -7.00 -11.79 -23.16
C THR A 981 -6.08 -10.94 -24.05
N VAL A 982 -5.87 -9.67 -23.69
CA VAL A 982 -5.06 -8.71 -24.46
C VAL A 982 -3.61 -9.18 -24.54
N GLU A 983 -3.10 -9.26 -25.76
CA GLU A 983 -1.72 -9.67 -26.07
C GLU A 983 -1.08 -8.74 -27.08
N ALA A 984 0.20 -8.38 -26.87
CA ALA A 984 0.94 -7.53 -27.80
C ALA A 984 1.22 -8.24 -29.15
N HIS A 985 0.92 -7.55 -30.24
CA HIS A 985 1.10 -8.02 -31.61
C HIS A 985 1.88 -7.00 -32.46
N VAL A 986 2.54 -7.52 -33.49
CA VAL A 986 3.20 -6.72 -34.54
C VAL A 986 2.65 -7.08 -35.92
N MET A 987 2.49 -6.08 -36.78
CA MET A 987 2.25 -6.25 -38.21
C MET A 987 3.14 -5.31 -39.02
N GLN A 988 3.60 -5.73 -40.19
CA GLN A 988 4.52 -4.95 -41.01
C GLN A 988 3.95 -4.70 -42.40
N LEU A 989 4.17 -3.49 -42.91
CA LEU A 989 3.88 -3.14 -44.29
C LEU A 989 4.77 -3.98 -45.22
N ARG A 990 4.19 -4.46 -46.32
CA ARG A 990 4.93 -5.12 -47.40
C ARG A 990 5.84 -4.14 -48.12
N GLU A 991 6.96 -4.64 -48.63
CA GLU A 991 7.88 -3.82 -49.43
C GLU A 991 7.13 -3.19 -50.60
N GLY A 992 7.28 -1.87 -50.78
CA GLY A 992 6.55 -1.08 -51.78
C GLY A 992 5.05 -0.91 -51.51
N GLY A 993 4.54 -1.36 -50.36
CA GLY A 993 3.13 -1.27 -49.99
C GLY A 993 2.66 0.16 -49.69
N ASN A 994 1.36 0.39 -49.83
CA ASN A 994 0.72 1.64 -49.42
C ASN A 994 0.24 1.52 -47.96
N PRO A 995 0.71 2.38 -47.02
CA PRO A 995 0.26 2.34 -45.63
C PRO A 995 -1.26 2.40 -45.47
N ALA A 996 -1.97 3.11 -46.36
CA ALA A 996 -3.43 3.24 -46.33
C ALA A 996 -4.19 2.07 -46.99
N ASN A 997 -3.51 1.03 -47.47
CA ASN A 997 -4.12 -0.15 -48.07
C ASN A 997 -4.01 -1.36 -47.13
N PRO A 998 -5.12 -1.85 -46.53
CA PRO A 998 -5.10 -2.99 -45.61
C PRO A 998 -4.47 -4.25 -46.20
N ALA A 999 -4.65 -4.48 -47.51
CA ALA A 999 -4.11 -5.65 -48.19
C ALA A 999 -2.58 -5.66 -48.30
N ASP A 1000 -1.92 -4.51 -48.10
CA ASP A 1000 -0.47 -4.38 -48.16
C ASP A 1000 0.21 -4.69 -46.83
N TRP A 1001 -0.54 -4.93 -45.76
CA TRP A 1001 0.01 -5.28 -44.44
C TRP A 1001 0.06 -6.79 -44.18
N SER A 1002 1.09 -7.24 -43.46
CA SER A 1002 1.14 -8.61 -42.95
C SER A 1002 0.00 -8.86 -41.96
N LYS A 1003 -0.32 -10.14 -41.73
CA LYS A 1003 -1.20 -10.50 -40.61
C LYS A 1003 -0.53 -10.09 -39.28
N PRO A 1004 -1.31 -9.71 -38.25
CA PRO A 1004 -0.81 -9.52 -36.91
C PRO A 1004 -0.18 -10.81 -36.37
N ALA A 1005 1.03 -10.73 -35.84
CA ALA A 1005 1.72 -11.83 -35.18
C ALA A 1005 1.93 -11.48 -33.70
N ALA A 1006 1.64 -12.41 -32.79
CA ALA A 1006 1.88 -12.17 -31.37
C ALA A 1006 3.38 -12.05 -31.11
N VAL A 1007 3.78 -11.08 -30.29
CA VAL A 1007 5.17 -10.97 -29.84
C VAL A 1007 5.40 -12.01 -28.75
N ARG A 1008 6.49 -12.75 -28.86
CA ARG A 1008 6.79 -13.90 -28.00
C ARG A 1008 8.20 -13.81 -27.41
N LYS A 1009 8.40 -14.47 -26.27
CA LYS A 1009 9.71 -14.65 -25.65
C LYS A 1009 10.65 -15.45 -26.54
N LEU A 1010 11.94 -15.39 -26.20
CA LEU A 1010 13.02 -16.11 -26.86
C LEU A 1010 12.71 -17.60 -27.07
N ASP A 1011 12.10 -18.25 -26.07
CA ASP A 1011 11.86 -19.69 -26.03
C ASP A 1011 10.62 -20.17 -26.83
N GLY A 1012 9.78 -19.27 -27.34
CA GLY A 1012 8.48 -19.67 -27.89
C GLY A 1012 7.30 -19.03 -27.20
N ALA A 1013 7.39 -18.80 -25.89
CA ALA A 1013 6.25 -18.62 -25.01
C ALA A 1013 5.63 -17.20 -25.05
N PRO A 1014 4.39 -17.03 -24.58
CA PRO A 1014 3.77 -15.70 -24.37
C PRO A 1014 4.58 -14.82 -23.39
N LEU A 1015 4.39 -13.50 -23.45
CA LEU A 1015 5.17 -12.50 -22.68
C LEU A 1015 4.98 -12.53 -21.15
N GLY A 1016 4.01 -13.29 -20.63
CA GLY A 1016 3.76 -13.45 -19.18
C GLY A 1016 4.67 -14.45 -18.46
N ARG A 1017 4.40 -14.70 -17.17
CA ARG A 1017 5.12 -15.70 -16.34
C ARG A 1017 4.31 -17.00 -16.30
N ALA A 1018 4.99 -18.15 -16.30
CA ALA A 1018 4.33 -19.46 -16.26
C ALA A 1018 3.41 -19.67 -15.04
N ALA A 1019 3.71 -19.02 -13.91
CA ALA A 1019 2.89 -19.06 -12.70
C ALA A 1019 1.54 -18.32 -12.83
N PHE A 1020 1.37 -17.48 -13.86
CA PHE A 1020 0.16 -16.70 -14.09
C PHE A 1020 -0.39 -17.02 -15.49
N PRO A 1021 -1.27 -18.04 -15.60
CA PRO A 1021 -1.77 -18.51 -16.90
C PRO A 1021 -2.60 -17.45 -17.64
N LYS A 1022 -3.09 -16.44 -16.92
CA LYS A 1022 -3.71 -15.23 -17.49
C LYS A 1022 -2.83 -14.01 -17.18
N ASN A 1023 -2.57 -13.21 -18.20
CA ASN A 1023 -1.80 -11.98 -18.11
C ASN A 1023 -2.19 -11.08 -19.28
N ILE A 1024 -1.84 -9.80 -19.17
CA ILE A 1024 -2.08 -8.79 -20.18
C ILE A 1024 -0.74 -8.19 -20.58
N SER A 1025 -0.49 -8.14 -21.88
CA SER A 1025 0.63 -7.40 -22.47
C SER A 1025 0.07 -6.39 -23.46
N LEU A 1026 0.24 -5.10 -23.17
CA LEU A 1026 -0.27 -4.00 -23.96
C LEU A 1026 0.76 -2.87 -24.07
N ASP A 1027 0.47 -1.87 -24.90
CA ASP A 1027 1.25 -0.64 -25.04
C ASP A 1027 2.71 -0.91 -25.39
N MET A 1028 2.92 -1.82 -26.36
CA MET A 1028 4.26 -2.17 -26.79
C MET A 1028 4.83 -1.09 -27.69
N SER A 1029 5.97 -0.53 -27.30
CA SER A 1029 6.72 0.47 -28.04
C SER A 1029 8.11 -0.04 -28.43
N TYR A 1030 8.70 0.55 -29.46
CA TYR A 1030 10.02 0.21 -29.98
C TYR A 1030 10.97 1.40 -29.96
N PHE A 1031 12.24 1.14 -29.66
CA PHE A 1031 13.31 2.09 -29.91
C PHE A 1031 14.65 1.40 -30.11
N GLU A 1032 15.60 2.12 -30.71
CA GLU A 1032 16.99 1.69 -30.84
C GLU A 1032 17.91 2.59 -30.01
N ALA A 1033 18.83 1.99 -29.27
CA ALA A 1033 19.89 2.67 -28.55
C ALA A 1033 21.18 1.86 -28.63
N GLY A 1034 22.32 2.51 -28.90
CA GLY A 1034 23.61 1.82 -29.02
C GLY A 1034 23.67 0.73 -30.11
N GLY A 1035 22.80 0.81 -31.14
CA GLY A 1035 22.70 -0.22 -32.19
C GLY A 1035 21.90 -1.47 -31.79
N GLN A 1036 21.25 -1.47 -30.63
CA GLN A 1036 20.38 -2.53 -30.13
C GLN A 1036 18.92 -2.07 -30.18
N GLY A 1037 18.04 -2.89 -30.75
CA GLY A 1037 16.59 -2.70 -30.69
C GLY A 1037 16.01 -3.18 -29.36
N TYR A 1038 15.05 -2.45 -28.82
CA TYR A 1038 14.36 -2.75 -27.58
C TYR A 1038 12.85 -2.66 -27.77
N TYR A 1039 12.11 -3.54 -27.09
CA TYR A 1039 10.69 -3.34 -26.84
C TYR A 1039 10.47 -2.97 -25.38
N THR A 1040 9.61 -1.99 -25.16
CA THR A 1040 9.00 -1.70 -23.86
C THR A 1040 7.50 -2.00 -23.92
N TRP A 1041 6.90 -2.48 -22.83
CA TRP A 1041 5.45 -2.71 -22.78
C TRP A 1041 4.92 -2.72 -21.35
N SER A 1042 3.61 -2.48 -21.20
CA SER A 1042 2.90 -2.65 -19.94
C SER A 1042 2.51 -4.12 -19.75
N GLN A 1043 2.89 -4.69 -18.60
CA GLN A 1043 2.60 -6.09 -18.27
C GLN A 1043 1.82 -6.18 -16.97
N ARG A 1044 0.64 -6.78 -17.02
CA ARG A 1044 -0.20 -7.08 -15.86
C ARG A 1044 -0.39 -8.58 -15.67
N TYR A 1045 -0.35 -9.05 -14.43
CA TYR A 1045 -0.62 -10.45 -14.09
C TYR A 1045 -2.00 -10.60 -13.45
N LEU A 1046 -2.75 -11.63 -13.88
CA LEU A 1046 -4.11 -11.90 -13.43
C LEU A 1046 -4.14 -13.21 -12.63
N PRO A 1047 -3.77 -13.19 -11.33
CA PRO A 1047 -3.79 -14.39 -10.50
C PRO A 1047 -5.22 -14.92 -10.28
N ALA A 1048 -5.34 -16.19 -9.89
CA ALA A 1048 -6.63 -16.79 -9.52
C ALA A 1048 -7.18 -16.22 -8.19
N SER A 1049 -6.32 -15.63 -7.36
CA SER A 1049 -6.71 -14.82 -6.20
C SER A 1049 -7.25 -13.46 -6.66
N ALA A 1050 -8.28 -12.94 -5.99
CA ALA A 1050 -9.07 -11.80 -6.47
C ALA A 1050 -8.31 -10.48 -6.71
N THR A 1051 -7.14 -10.26 -6.12
CA THR A 1051 -6.37 -9.01 -6.31
C THR A 1051 -5.51 -9.09 -7.55
N LEU A 1052 -5.78 -8.20 -8.52
CA LEU A 1052 -4.97 -8.04 -9.74
C LEU A 1052 -3.59 -7.49 -9.39
N GLY A 1053 -2.54 -7.93 -10.08
CA GLY A 1053 -1.25 -7.23 -10.01
C GLY A 1053 -1.35 -5.82 -10.62
N ASP A 1054 -0.50 -4.92 -10.16
CA ASP A 1054 -0.29 -3.61 -10.75
C ASP A 1054 0.46 -3.79 -12.09
N PRO A 1055 0.09 -3.06 -13.15
CA PRO A 1055 0.86 -3.05 -14.39
C PRO A 1055 2.18 -2.30 -14.19
N LEU A 1056 3.27 -2.98 -14.53
CA LEU A 1056 4.63 -2.42 -14.59
C LEU A 1056 5.04 -2.26 -16.05
N THR A 1057 5.97 -1.35 -16.34
CA THR A 1057 6.62 -1.29 -17.65
C THR A 1057 7.84 -2.21 -17.67
N TRP A 1058 7.87 -3.10 -18.67
CA TRP A 1058 8.93 -4.06 -18.90
C TRP A 1058 9.72 -3.69 -20.14
N ILE A 1059 10.95 -4.19 -20.23
CA ILE A 1059 11.85 -4.06 -21.38
C ILE A 1059 12.46 -5.40 -21.76
N ALA A 1060 12.73 -5.60 -23.05
CA ALA A 1060 13.56 -6.68 -23.56
C ALA A 1060 14.25 -6.26 -24.87
N LYS A 1061 15.37 -6.91 -25.18
CA LYS A 1061 16.06 -6.78 -26.47
C LYS A 1061 15.27 -7.50 -27.56
N VAL A 1062 15.30 -6.95 -28.77
CA VAL A 1062 14.72 -7.55 -29.97
C VAL A 1062 15.71 -7.45 -31.13
N ASP A 1063 15.73 -8.46 -31.99
CA ASP A 1063 16.38 -8.40 -33.30
C ASP A 1063 15.38 -7.80 -34.31
N PRO A 1064 15.66 -6.63 -34.90
CA PRO A 1064 14.72 -5.99 -35.83
C PRO A 1064 14.42 -6.82 -37.09
N ALA A 1065 15.28 -7.80 -37.43
CA ALA A 1065 15.00 -8.75 -38.51
C ALA A 1065 13.92 -9.80 -38.15
N HIS A 1066 13.66 -10.01 -36.86
CA HIS A 1066 12.70 -10.98 -36.32
C HIS A 1066 11.77 -10.34 -35.28
N PRO A 1067 10.96 -9.34 -35.67
CA PRO A 1067 10.25 -8.44 -34.74
C PRO A 1067 9.18 -9.14 -33.87
N ALA A 1068 8.72 -10.35 -34.23
CA ALA A 1068 7.78 -11.11 -33.42
C ALA A 1068 8.44 -11.90 -32.27
N ARG A 1069 9.77 -11.82 -32.11
CA ARG A 1069 10.53 -12.65 -31.16
C ARG A 1069 11.55 -11.82 -30.37
N LEU A 1070 11.45 -11.86 -29.04
CA LEU A 1070 12.46 -11.26 -28.16
C LEU A 1070 13.80 -12.01 -28.23
N THR A 1071 14.90 -11.30 -27.98
CA THR A 1071 16.26 -11.85 -27.92
C THR A 1071 16.87 -11.85 -26.51
N SER A 1072 16.15 -11.33 -25.52
CA SER A 1072 16.51 -11.41 -24.10
C SER A 1072 15.30 -11.72 -23.23
N GLU A 1073 15.57 -12.08 -21.97
CA GLU A 1073 14.52 -12.17 -20.95
C GLU A 1073 13.88 -10.79 -20.69
N PRO A 1074 12.55 -10.72 -20.54
CA PRO A 1074 11.85 -9.54 -20.02
C PRO A 1074 12.34 -9.10 -18.63
N ARG A 1075 12.52 -7.79 -18.43
CA ARG A 1075 12.85 -7.17 -17.13
C ARG A 1075 11.95 -5.98 -16.83
N PRO A 1076 11.46 -5.78 -15.59
CA PRO A 1076 10.75 -4.54 -15.23
C PRO A 1076 11.75 -3.38 -15.13
N ILE A 1077 11.34 -2.19 -15.61
CA ILE A 1077 12.15 -0.96 -15.53
C ILE A 1077 11.37 0.24 -15.00
N ILE A 1078 10.04 0.19 -14.98
CA ILE A 1078 9.20 1.22 -14.34
C ILE A 1078 8.20 0.55 -13.42
N VAL A 1079 8.19 1.01 -12.17
CA VAL A 1079 7.30 0.56 -11.10
C VAL A 1079 6.48 1.75 -10.63
N PRO A 1080 5.15 1.66 -10.48
CA PRO A 1080 4.32 2.78 -10.04
C PRO A 1080 4.34 2.94 -8.51
N ASP A 1081 5.46 3.40 -7.96
CA ASP A 1081 5.73 3.51 -6.52
C ASP A 1081 5.58 4.90 -5.93
N LEU A 1082 5.41 5.95 -6.75
CA LEU A 1082 5.06 7.28 -6.30
C LEU A 1082 3.54 7.42 -6.23
N SER A 1083 3.05 8.14 -5.23
CA SER A 1083 1.61 8.22 -4.99
C SER A 1083 0.77 8.73 -6.17
N PHE A 1084 1.27 9.70 -6.92
CA PHE A 1084 0.58 10.22 -8.10
C PHE A 1084 0.39 9.17 -9.19
N GLU A 1085 1.15 8.07 -9.15
CA GLU A 1085 1.10 7.02 -10.16
C GLU A 1085 -0.06 6.04 -9.96
N GLU A 1086 -0.68 6.01 -8.77
CA GLU A 1086 -1.89 5.24 -8.48
C GLU A 1086 -1.84 3.79 -9.02
N ASN A 1087 -0.73 3.10 -8.74
CA ASN A 1087 -0.55 1.68 -9.05
C ASN A 1087 -0.57 1.33 -10.55
N LEU A 1088 -0.26 2.26 -11.44
CA LEU A 1088 -0.27 2.02 -12.88
C LEU A 1088 0.94 2.64 -13.60
N ALA A 1089 1.63 1.85 -14.42
CA ALA A 1089 2.66 2.32 -15.35
C ALA A 1089 2.47 1.68 -16.73
N GLU A 1090 1.96 2.46 -17.69
CA GLU A 1090 1.62 2.01 -19.04
C GLU A 1090 1.98 3.05 -20.13
N GLY A 1091 1.74 2.75 -21.41
CA GLY A 1091 1.94 3.72 -22.50
C GLY A 1091 3.35 4.34 -22.57
N ALA A 1092 4.40 3.54 -22.34
CA ALA A 1092 5.78 4.03 -22.27
C ALA A 1092 6.38 4.22 -23.67
N PHE A 1093 6.67 5.47 -24.04
CA PHE A 1093 7.21 5.85 -25.35
C PHE A 1093 8.57 6.53 -25.23
N ALA A 1094 9.54 6.10 -26.04
CA ALA A 1094 10.93 6.54 -25.96
C ALA A 1094 11.25 7.75 -26.84
N THR A 1095 12.20 8.56 -26.39
CA THR A 1095 12.89 9.56 -27.21
C THR A 1095 14.36 9.62 -26.84
N LEU A 1096 15.22 9.88 -27.83
CA LEU A 1096 16.65 10.03 -27.66
C LEU A 1096 17.04 11.51 -27.77
N HIS A 1097 17.71 12.03 -26.76
CA HIS A 1097 18.18 13.41 -26.72
C HIS A 1097 19.47 13.52 -25.91
N ASP A 1098 20.50 14.15 -26.46
CA ASP A 1098 21.79 14.42 -25.80
C ASP A 1098 22.42 13.18 -25.11
N GLY A 1099 22.42 12.04 -25.81
CA GLY A 1099 22.99 10.80 -25.30
C GLY A 1099 22.15 10.09 -24.22
N ARG A 1100 20.91 10.54 -23.98
CA ARG A 1100 19.97 9.90 -23.05
C ARG A 1100 18.79 9.29 -23.79
N VAL A 1101 18.31 8.17 -23.28
CA VAL A 1101 16.98 7.63 -23.58
C VAL A 1101 16.04 8.12 -22.50
N THR A 1102 14.96 8.79 -22.89
CA THR A 1102 13.88 9.21 -21.98
C THR A 1102 12.61 8.50 -22.38
N LEU A 1103 11.97 7.81 -21.42
CA LEU A 1103 10.63 7.25 -21.57
C LEU A 1103 9.62 8.18 -20.90
N ALA A 1104 8.64 8.67 -21.65
CA ALA A 1104 7.41 9.20 -21.07
C ALA A 1104 6.43 8.04 -20.93
N TYR A 1105 5.79 7.90 -19.77
CA TYR A 1105 4.80 6.85 -19.50
C TYR A 1105 3.61 7.45 -18.77
N SER A 1106 2.52 6.69 -18.73
CA SER A 1106 1.27 7.13 -18.12
C SER A 1106 0.94 6.34 -16.88
N SER A 1107 0.25 7.00 -15.96
CA SER A 1107 -0.08 6.48 -14.64
C SER A 1107 -1.44 6.97 -14.15
N SER A 1108 -1.90 6.39 -13.05
CA SER A 1108 -3.24 6.56 -12.48
C SER A 1108 -4.37 6.03 -13.36
N GLY A 1109 -5.60 6.10 -12.85
CA GLY A 1109 -6.78 5.69 -13.60
C GLY A 1109 -7.01 6.58 -14.81
N VAL A 1110 -7.36 5.96 -15.95
CA VAL A 1110 -7.81 6.64 -17.17
C VAL A 1110 -9.09 7.42 -16.87
N SER A 1111 -8.90 8.65 -16.41
CA SER A 1111 -9.87 9.55 -15.80
C SER A 1111 -9.22 10.94 -15.68
N PRO A 1112 -9.86 11.96 -15.07
CA PRO A 1112 -9.18 13.20 -14.73
C PRO A 1112 -7.91 13.07 -13.89
N THR A 1113 -7.65 11.91 -13.25
CA THR A 1113 -6.42 11.64 -12.50
C THR A 1113 -5.25 11.16 -13.36
N TYR A 1114 -5.49 10.76 -14.62
CA TYR A 1114 -4.45 10.24 -15.52
C TYR A 1114 -3.32 11.25 -15.70
N VAL A 1115 -2.07 10.77 -15.69
CA VAL A 1115 -0.89 11.64 -15.54
C VAL A 1115 0.31 11.06 -16.27
N VAL A 1116 1.19 11.93 -16.77
CA VAL A 1116 2.41 11.52 -17.47
C VAL A 1116 3.61 11.59 -16.52
N GLY A 1117 4.19 10.43 -16.21
CA GLY A 1117 5.49 10.28 -15.57
C GLY A 1117 6.63 10.23 -16.58
N GLY A 1118 7.87 10.10 -16.09
CA GLY A 1118 9.00 9.78 -16.97
C GLY A 1118 10.22 9.23 -16.25
N VAL A 1119 11.00 8.45 -16.99
CA VAL A 1119 12.31 7.94 -16.58
C VAL A 1119 13.34 8.26 -17.66
N TRP A 1120 14.62 8.36 -17.29
CA TRP A 1120 15.71 8.51 -18.24
C TRP A 1120 16.91 7.63 -17.89
N ALA A 1121 17.66 7.20 -18.89
CA ALA A 1121 18.90 6.44 -18.75
C ALA A 1121 19.96 6.96 -19.72
N ASP A 1122 21.23 6.73 -19.42
CA ASP A 1122 22.31 6.91 -20.40
C ASP A 1122 22.09 5.92 -21.57
N ALA A 1123 22.13 6.40 -22.81
CA ALA A 1123 21.82 5.58 -23.98
C ALA A 1123 22.85 4.46 -24.24
N HIS A 1124 23.99 4.47 -23.55
CA HIS A 1124 25.03 3.45 -23.61
C HIS A 1124 25.05 2.52 -22.39
N ALA A 1125 24.17 2.74 -21.40
CA ALA A 1125 24.02 1.84 -20.26
C ALA A 1125 23.33 0.52 -20.65
N ASP A 1126 23.36 -0.47 -19.74
CA ASP A 1126 22.49 -1.64 -19.89
C ASP A 1126 21.04 -1.25 -19.58
N LEU A 1127 20.28 -0.89 -20.62
CA LEU A 1127 18.89 -0.46 -20.47
C LEU A 1127 17.96 -1.56 -19.93
N THR A 1128 18.41 -2.82 -19.84
CA THR A 1128 17.63 -3.90 -19.20
C THR A 1128 17.82 -3.97 -17.68
N ASP A 1129 18.74 -3.16 -17.13
CA ASP A 1129 18.94 -2.96 -15.71
C ASP A 1129 18.09 -1.78 -15.22
N ILE A 1130 17.22 -2.04 -14.25
CA ILE A 1130 16.36 -1.02 -13.63
C ILE A 1130 17.16 0.06 -12.91
N ASP A 1131 18.33 -0.27 -12.36
CA ASP A 1131 19.19 0.71 -11.67
C ASP A 1131 19.85 1.71 -12.64
N ALA A 1132 19.83 1.43 -13.96
CA ALA A 1132 20.27 2.37 -14.98
C ALA A 1132 19.25 3.50 -15.24
N TRP A 1133 18.01 3.34 -14.76
CA TRP A 1133 16.92 4.28 -15.00
C TRP A 1133 16.70 5.23 -13.82
N HIS A 1134 16.58 6.51 -14.13
CA HIS A 1134 16.35 7.59 -13.19
C HIS A 1134 14.94 8.16 -13.37
N LYS A 1135 14.08 7.97 -12.36
CA LYS A 1135 12.71 8.50 -12.38
C LYS A 1135 12.66 10.00 -12.08
N TYR A 1136 11.81 10.72 -12.80
CA TYR A 1136 11.44 12.08 -12.42
C TYR A 1136 10.43 12.04 -11.26
N GLY A 1137 10.83 12.56 -10.10
CA GLY A 1137 10.00 12.55 -8.89
C GLY A 1137 8.73 13.43 -8.94
N ALA A 1138 8.53 14.21 -10.00
CA ALA A 1138 7.30 14.96 -10.25
C ALA A 1138 6.82 14.71 -11.70
N PRO A 1139 5.51 14.71 -11.98
CA PRO A 1139 4.98 14.47 -13.31
C PRO A 1139 5.56 15.38 -14.39
N LEU A 1140 5.69 14.84 -15.61
CA LEU A 1140 6.04 15.60 -16.81
C LEU A 1140 4.84 16.35 -17.40
N GLN A 1141 3.63 15.82 -17.23
CA GLN A 1141 2.37 16.46 -17.61
C GLN A 1141 1.25 16.00 -16.67
N LYS A 1142 0.33 16.89 -16.35
CA LYS A 1142 -0.72 16.71 -15.34
C LYS A 1142 -1.98 17.46 -15.74
N SER A 1143 -3.11 17.12 -15.10
CA SER A 1143 -4.37 17.85 -15.25
C SER A 1143 -4.22 19.32 -14.84
N VAL A 1144 -4.91 20.19 -15.57
CA VAL A 1144 -5.05 21.62 -15.23
C VAL A 1144 -6.22 21.76 -14.25
N PRO A 1145 -6.06 22.40 -13.09
CA PRO A 1145 -7.17 22.59 -12.15
C PRO A 1145 -8.38 23.24 -12.82
N MET A 1146 -9.54 22.57 -12.75
CA MET A 1146 -10.80 23.02 -13.31
C MET A 1146 -11.62 23.73 -12.22
N PRO A 1147 -12.10 24.96 -12.45
CA PRO A 1147 -12.92 25.67 -11.47
C PRO A 1147 -14.21 24.89 -11.15
N PRO A 1148 -14.76 25.04 -9.93
CA PRO A 1148 -16.04 24.45 -9.56
C PRO A 1148 -17.13 24.82 -10.58
N ASP A 1149 -17.99 23.86 -10.91
CA ASP A 1149 -19.12 23.99 -11.83
C ASP A 1149 -18.77 24.35 -13.28
N VAL A 1150 -17.49 24.32 -13.64
CA VAL A 1150 -17.03 24.42 -15.03
C VAL A 1150 -16.88 23.02 -15.61
N THR A 1151 -17.32 22.83 -16.86
CA THR A 1151 -17.09 21.59 -17.62
C THR A 1151 -16.63 21.95 -19.02
N ASP A 1152 -15.45 22.56 -19.08
CA ASP A 1152 -14.77 22.92 -20.32
C ASP A 1152 -13.44 22.18 -20.41
N TYR A 1153 -13.49 20.90 -20.80
CA TYR A 1153 -12.29 20.07 -20.99
C TYR A 1153 -11.37 20.60 -22.10
N ARG A 1154 -11.82 21.53 -22.96
CA ARG A 1154 -10.95 22.15 -23.97
C ARG A 1154 -10.00 23.15 -23.33
N ALA A 1155 -10.52 24.00 -22.44
CA ALA A 1155 -9.74 25.00 -21.71
C ALA A 1155 -9.01 24.42 -20.48
N TYR A 1156 -9.64 23.48 -19.77
CA TYR A 1156 -9.10 22.86 -18.55
C TYR A 1156 -8.84 21.37 -18.81
N GLU A 1157 -7.73 21.10 -19.49
CA GLU A 1157 -7.30 19.74 -19.84
C GLU A 1157 -7.21 18.84 -18.61
N GLN A 1158 -7.89 17.69 -18.67
CA GLN A 1158 -7.90 16.68 -17.61
C GLN A 1158 -7.29 15.38 -18.14
N GLY A 1159 -6.62 14.63 -17.27
CA GLY A 1159 -6.17 13.27 -17.56
C GLY A 1159 -5.27 13.14 -18.80
N PRO A 1160 -4.23 13.96 -19.00
CA PRO A 1160 -3.35 13.79 -20.15
C PRO A 1160 -2.51 12.51 -20.02
N GLY A 1161 -2.40 11.76 -21.11
CA GLY A 1161 -1.51 10.61 -21.13
C GLY A 1161 -1.47 9.87 -22.46
N HIS A 1162 -0.80 8.72 -22.38
CA HIS A 1162 -0.44 7.79 -23.44
C HIS A 1162 0.01 8.51 -24.71
N GLY A 1163 1.14 9.21 -24.60
CA GLY A 1163 1.63 10.04 -25.68
C GLY A 1163 2.88 9.51 -26.37
N ALA A 1164 3.01 9.84 -27.65
CA ALA A 1164 4.11 9.50 -28.52
C ALA A 1164 4.90 10.74 -28.96
N PHE A 1165 6.20 10.55 -29.21
CA PHE A 1165 7.06 11.61 -29.74
C PHE A 1165 7.15 11.55 -31.27
N THR A 1166 7.13 12.72 -31.91
CA THR A 1166 7.32 12.84 -33.36
C THR A 1166 8.00 14.16 -33.72
N THR A 1167 8.27 14.42 -35.00
CA THR A 1167 8.84 15.69 -35.46
C THR A 1167 8.01 16.37 -36.54
N ASP A 1168 7.89 17.69 -36.44
CA ASP A 1168 7.31 18.52 -37.48
C ASP A 1168 8.26 18.67 -38.70
N PRO A 1169 7.83 19.30 -39.80
CA PRO A 1169 8.69 19.52 -40.97
C PRO A 1169 9.98 20.32 -40.69
N ASP A 1170 9.99 21.13 -39.64
CA ASP A 1170 11.13 21.97 -39.23
C ASP A 1170 12.10 21.26 -38.28
N GLY A 1171 11.82 19.99 -37.95
CA GLY A 1171 12.57 19.19 -36.99
C GLY A 1171 12.23 19.50 -35.53
N THR A 1172 11.16 20.24 -35.27
CA THR A 1172 10.70 20.51 -33.90
C THR A 1172 10.02 19.26 -33.35
N MET A 1173 10.47 18.80 -32.18
CA MET A 1173 9.86 17.67 -31.49
C MET A 1173 8.44 18.02 -31.02
N LEU A 1174 7.50 17.10 -31.24
CA LEU A 1174 6.12 17.16 -30.82
C LEU A 1174 5.81 16.00 -29.90
N TYR A 1175 4.90 16.23 -28.95
CA TYR A 1175 4.28 15.21 -28.11
C TYR A 1175 2.80 15.12 -28.51
N VAL A 1176 2.41 13.95 -28.99
CA VAL A 1176 1.05 13.63 -29.43
C VAL A 1176 0.45 12.72 -28.39
N TYR A 1177 -0.62 13.11 -27.74
CA TYR A 1177 -1.15 12.43 -26.55
C TYR A 1177 -2.66 12.54 -26.52
N HIS A 1178 -3.33 11.83 -25.62
CA HIS A 1178 -4.76 12.03 -25.41
C HIS A 1178 -5.04 12.72 -24.07
N SER A 1179 -6.21 13.34 -23.96
CA SER A 1179 -6.74 13.84 -22.69
C SER A 1179 -8.13 13.27 -22.44
N TRP A 1180 -8.54 13.21 -21.18
CA TRP A 1180 -9.94 12.97 -20.81
C TRP A 1180 -10.82 14.06 -21.43
N GLY A 1181 -11.94 13.65 -22.03
CA GLY A 1181 -12.72 14.52 -22.91
C GLY A 1181 -14.22 14.24 -22.93
N ASP A 1182 -14.79 13.47 -21.99
CA ASP A 1182 -16.22 13.15 -22.00
C ASP A 1182 -17.09 14.40 -22.21
N GLY A 1183 -17.84 14.43 -23.33
CA GLY A 1183 -18.67 15.56 -23.76
C GLY A 1183 -18.02 16.47 -24.81
N VAL A 1184 -16.74 16.30 -25.12
CA VAL A 1184 -16.01 17.03 -26.16
C VAL A 1184 -15.98 16.20 -27.45
N GLY A 1185 -16.92 16.47 -28.36
CA GLY A 1185 -17.00 15.73 -29.62
C GLY A 1185 -17.49 14.28 -29.48
N GLY A 1186 -17.99 13.87 -28.30
CA GLY A 1186 -18.53 12.55 -28.04
C GLY A 1186 -18.31 12.12 -26.59
N ASN A 1187 -18.42 10.82 -26.34
CA ASN A 1187 -18.04 10.15 -25.10
C ASN A 1187 -16.77 9.34 -25.40
N GLY A 1188 -15.63 9.62 -24.77
CA GLY A 1188 -14.31 9.09 -25.16
C GLY A 1188 -13.17 10.11 -25.02
N ARG A 1189 -11.93 9.62 -25.14
CA ARG A 1189 -10.72 10.46 -25.04
C ARG A 1189 -10.31 11.08 -26.38
N ASP A 1190 -9.72 12.27 -26.31
CA ASP A 1190 -9.39 13.07 -27.49
C ASP A 1190 -7.89 13.26 -27.67
N THR A 1191 -7.41 13.19 -28.91
CA THR A 1191 -6.02 13.46 -29.28
C THR A 1191 -5.70 14.95 -29.21
N ARG A 1192 -4.51 15.28 -28.70
CA ARG A 1192 -3.89 16.60 -28.66
C ARG A 1192 -2.44 16.54 -29.14
N VAL A 1193 -1.90 17.70 -29.49
CA VAL A 1193 -0.51 17.85 -29.95
C VAL A 1193 0.10 19.07 -29.27
N ARG A 1194 1.24 18.89 -28.61
CA ARG A 1194 2.07 19.97 -28.03
C ARG A 1194 3.51 19.87 -28.52
N ARG A 1195 4.26 20.95 -28.43
CA ARG A 1195 5.71 20.91 -28.73
C ARG A 1195 6.48 20.51 -27.48
N VAL A 1196 7.61 19.85 -27.68
CA VAL A 1196 8.51 19.49 -26.59
C VAL A 1196 9.62 20.51 -26.50
N HIS A 1197 9.86 21.01 -25.30
CA HIS A 1197 11.04 21.80 -24.98
C HIS A 1197 11.95 21.02 -24.04
N TRP A 1198 13.26 21.24 -24.13
CA TRP A 1198 14.24 20.58 -23.27
C TRP A 1198 14.84 21.60 -22.32
N ALA A 1199 14.60 21.42 -21.02
CA ALA A 1199 15.20 22.24 -19.98
C ALA A 1199 16.72 22.00 -19.91
N THR A 1200 17.47 22.91 -19.29
CA THR A 1200 18.94 22.75 -19.11
C THR A 1200 19.34 21.48 -18.36
N SER A 1201 18.44 20.96 -17.52
CA SER A 1201 18.62 19.68 -16.82
C SER A 1201 18.52 18.43 -17.72
N GLY A 1202 18.08 18.59 -18.97
CA GLY A 1202 17.73 17.50 -19.88
C GLY A 1202 16.34 16.89 -19.60
N ARG A 1203 15.48 17.54 -18.79
CA ARG A 1203 14.08 17.14 -18.61
C ARG A 1203 13.23 17.68 -19.77
N PRO A 1204 12.36 16.86 -20.40
CA PRO A 1204 11.39 17.37 -21.36
C PRO A 1204 10.26 18.14 -20.65
N ILE A 1205 9.85 19.25 -21.24
CA ILE A 1205 8.67 20.04 -20.84
C ILE A 1205 7.61 19.82 -21.92
N LEU A 1206 6.50 19.21 -21.51
CA LEU A 1206 5.44 18.75 -22.42
C LEU A 1206 4.25 19.71 -22.47
N ASP A 1207 4.23 20.72 -21.61
CA ASP A 1207 3.06 21.54 -21.34
C ASP A 1207 3.28 23.05 -21.47
N MET A 1208 4.29 23.46 -22.24
CA MET A 1208 4.51 24.88 -22.54
C MET A 1208 3.33 25.47 -23.30
N THR A 1209 2.98 26.70 -22.95
CA THR A 1209 2.06 27.54 -23.72
C THR A 1209 2.77 28.17 -24.93
N ALA A 1210 2.00 28.61 -25.92
CA ALA A 1210 2.56 29.27 -27.10
C ALA A 1210 3.36 30.55 -26.77
N ASP A 1211 2.97 31.27 -25.72
CA ASP A 1211 3.67 32.49 -25.27
C ASP A 1211 4.94 32.17 -24.49
N GLU A 1212 4.97 31.07 -23.75
CA GLU A 1212 6.20 30.61 -23.10
C GLU A 1212 7.20 30.08 -24.12
N GLU A 1213 6.73 29.40 -25.17
CA GLU A 1213 7.60 28.88 -26.23
C GLU A 1213 8.28 30.00 -27.01
N VAL A 1214 7.52 31.02 -27.40
CA VAL A 1214 8.01 32.25 -28.04
C VAL A 1214 7.20 33.43 -27.53
N ALA A 1215 7.84 34.24 -26.70
CA ALA A 1215 7.22 35.40 -26.10
C ALA A 1215 6.68 36.34 -27.18
N PRO A 1216 5.51 36.98 -26.99
CA PRO A 1216 4.91 37.84 -28.01
C PRO A 1216 5.87 38.88 -28.62
N GLN A 1217 6.73 39.49 -27.80
CA GLN A 1217 7.76 40.45 -28.22
C GLN A 1217 8.89 39.85 -29.07
N ASN A 1218 9.09 38.53 -29.02
CA ASN A 1218 10.16 37.79 -29.69
C ASN A 1218 9.69 37.06 -30.96
N ARG A 1219 8.40 37.19 -31.33
CA ARG A 1219 7.82 36.56 -32.53
C ARG A 1219 8.31 37.17 -33.84
N THR A 1220 8.79 38.41 -33.80
CA THR A 1220 9.36 39.10 -34.96
C THR A 1220 10.84 39.27 -34.73
N VAL A 1221 11.64 38.91 -35.74
CA VAL A 1221 13.10 38.99 -35.70
C VAL A 1221 13.64 39.78 -36.88
N THR A 1222 14.85 40.31 -36.73
CA THR A 1222 15.59 40.96 -37.81
C THR A 1222 16.97 40.34 -37.90
N MET A 1223 17.38 39.99 -39.12
CA MET A 1223 18.70 39.47 -39.44
C MET A 1223 19.46 40.50 -40.27
N MET A 1224 20.71 40.78 -39.91
CA MET A 1224 21.59 41.58 -40.75
C MET A 1224 22.31 40.68 -41.76
N VAL A 1225 22.25 41.02 -43.04
CA VAL A 1225 22.90 40.28 -44.12
C VAL A 1225 23.88 41.18 -44.87
N THR A 1226 25.15 40.82 -44.87
CA THR A 1226 26.20 41.50 -45.64
C THR A 1226 26.39 40.79 -46.99
N VAL A 1227 26.18 41.53 -48.07
CA VAL A 1227 26.37 41.05 -49.44
C VAL A 1227 27.76 41.45 -49.92
N LYS A 1228 28.56 40.47 -50.34
CA LYS A 1228 29.87 40.67 -50.97
C LYS A 1228 29.80 40.45 -52.48
N THR A 1229 30.65 41.14 -53.22
CA THR A 1229 30.83 40.89 -54.65
C THR A 1229 31.66 39.61 -54.85
N ALA A 1230 31.43 38.87 -55.94
CA ALA A 1230 32.02 37.55 -56.17
C ALA A 1230 33.57 37.52 -56.34
N HIS A 1231 34.26 38.65 -56.10
CA HIS A 1231 35.71 38.82 -56.27
C HIS A 1231 36.43 39.43 -55.05
N GLU A 1232 35.78 39.45 -53.88
CA GLU A 1232 36.38 39.66 -52.55
C GLU A 1232 36.20 38.41 -51.68
#